data_AF-A0A8C4VU03-F1
#
_entry.id   AF-A0A8C4VU03-F1
#
_cell.length_a   1.000
_cell.length_b   1.000
_cell.length_c   1.000
_cell.angle_alpha   90.00
_cell.angle_beta   90.00
_cell.angle_gamma   90.00
#
_symmetry.space_group_name_H-M   'P 1'
#
loop_
_entity.id
_entity.type
_entity.pdbx_description
1 polymer ?
#
loop_
_entity_poly.entity_id
_entity_poly.type
_entity_poly.pdbx_seq_one_letter_code
_entity_poly.pdbx_strand_id
1 'polypeptide(L)'
;MWQPSSHPVVRQDPLLGNTALGGPGQLPLPRSDTLAKSLSFSGSWGSRSPARGWGEVTHSCQRSVKLRIWGVWEATRVLEARIKQLQADNISEVTVDRVDVAPLRKSSFRCPAPSPAGKEPAAKVREGGVSSSGAPSQPSRWVEKLKKEKWIKHKRQLKLEQKFSAAASPPGAERTSLPVLEQGKAAGAKESQGQAKASNKYGSIQLIIMSYLESCLFLHQPERAQQCLMFYHRSHARRKLLGIKMYDILMHGWANKGSLNQIGRLFVMLEEAGLKPNLSCYAAALECMGRAGAPAAVIKRCVQQLEEDGFNLDELFRDAVYEDDKREMVLKAIRIIEPNFQPLSQPHPEICTSPLLRDFYSKEKPVSYPKLDFSVCELRERFRQQLEMEASNTVTISSVESAKPLTEQARELLTALRSEWRKSLLQTLRESKIHMANRRSWQMSLYPYLCLLEDKEYVDIMLQSLSSLPPQGESLLVLAKELGTKIYNKYAVRKKSRSRLMEKIQKVYDEYVQLLAKDAQLDSYLPREYWEKLEASSGSSLLSKDCTWPHILMVQLGTHMVELLVQVIKVQSNILNPSLEAKLIPVLYHVYSFRSSRQIGFIKPHPILTQILSSAAETTLTFDSFVMPMLCPPVPWTSPHFGAYILLPTKLMRCVEGAIQHQLLLEECPRSNLHSVLDALNQLGNCPWKINQPVLDIIISIFNAKGSEKLSIPPPLSEAPKPSVALHLGPGTPWSKSSLKRELTQCRKKMVEMYSLRMDSLYKLSIANHMRDKVFWFPHNMDFRGRTYPCPPYFNHLGSDVTRAILLFAEGKPLGAHGLDWLKIHLINLTGLKKKNSLRERLAYANEIMEEILDSADNPLTGRKWWMDTDEPWQALACCMEIAKALRSPDPTAYISHFPIHQDGSCNGLQHYAALGRDVIGATSVNLMPCDSPQDVYSGVARQVEEFRKQDAQEGMKVAQVLDGFISRKVVKQTVMTVVYGVTRYGGRLQIEKRLKEIDGFPQEYIWEASHYLVQQVFNSLKEMFSGTREIQIWLTESARLIAKSGNTVEWVTPLGLPIVQPYHRAKSTVVSAKGSRGTGSLKPDTVKQKNAFPPNFIHSLDSTHMMLTALHCHRRGLTFVSVHDCYWTHALTVDVMNQVCREQFVELHSQPILQDLSRFMLQKYCTHSL
;
A
#
# COMPACT_ATOMS: atom_id res chain seq x y z
N MET A 1 -38.55 45.78 8.96
CA MET A 1 -38.75 47.18 8.50
C MET A 1 -38.94 47.09 6.99
N TRP A 2 -40.08 47.55 6.47
CA TRP A 2 -40.47 47.53 5.04
C TRP A 2 -40.47 46.16 4.32
N GLN A 3 -41.51 45.39 4.67
CA GLN A 3 -42.41 44.63 3.76
C GLN A 3 -42.91 45.48 2.56
N PRO A 4 -43.62 44.93 1.53
CA PRO A 4 -44.50 43.73 1.51
C PRO A 4 -44.21 42.71 0.39
N SER A 5 -44.59 41.42 0.38
CA SER A 5 -45.67 40.60 1.01
C SER A 5 -47.05 40.59 0.32
N SER A 6 -47.47 39.43 -0.21
CA SER A 6 -48.79 38.73 0.01
C SER A 6 -49.02 37.64 -1.06
N HIS A 7 -49.28 36.34 -0.78
CA HIS A 7 -50.40 35.68 -0.07
C HIS A 7 -51.79 35.87 -0.74
N PRO A 8 -52.79 34.95 -0.55
CA PRO A 8 -52.72 33.49 -0.28
C PRO A 8 -53.89 32.64 -0.89
N VAL A 9 -53.91 31.34 -0.58
CA VAL A 9 -55.07 30.46 -0.20
C VAL A 9 -56.52 30.96 -0.42
N VAL A 10 -57.38 30.14 -1.08
CA VAL A 10 -58.84 29.90 -0.80
C VAL A 10 -59.24 28.50 -1.36
N ARG A 11 -59.49 27.49 -0.51
CA ARG A 11 -60.79 26.84 -0.12
C ARG A 11 -61.63 26.08 -1.18
N GLN A 12 -61.97 24.84 -0.78
CA GLN A 12 -63.28 24.15 -0.82
C GLN A 12 -64.00 23.84 -2.15
N ASP A 13 -64.26 22.53 -2.31
CA ASP A 13 -65.48 21.83 -2.77
C ASP A 13 -66.82 22.60 -2.64
N PRO A 14 -67.97 22.12 -3.21
CA PRO A 14 -68.21 20.87 -3.97
C PRO A 14 -69.03 21.08 -5.28
N LEU A 15 -69.43 19.99 -5.99
CA LEU A 15 -70.85 19.55 -6.13
C LEU A 15 -71.16 18.55 -7.27
N LEU A 16 -72.07 17.61 -6.95
CA LEU A 16 -73.07 16.91 -7.79
C LEU A 16 -72.62 15.88 -8.85
N GLY A 17 -73.33 14.74 -8.94
CA GLY A 17 -73.14 13.78 -10.05
C GLY A 17 -73.89 12.42 -10.09
N ASN A 18 -74.57 11.98 -9.04
CA ASN A 18 -75.66 10.97 -9.04
C ASN A 18 -75.55 9.56 -9.72
N THR A 19 -75.69 8.54 -8.85
CA THR A 19 -76.62 7.36 -8.93
C THR A 19 -76.48 6.20 -9.95
N ALA A 20 -76.00 5.06 -9.43
CA ALA A 20 -76.77 3.85 -9.05
C ALA A 20 -77.23 2.74 -10.05
N LEU A 21 -77.43 1.54 -9.48
CA LEU A 21 -78.02 0.28 -10.02
C LEU A 21 -77.12 -0.51 -11.00
N GLY A 22 -77.03 -1.85 -11.02
CA GLY A 22 -77.53 -2.96 -10.19
C GLY A 22 -77.09 -4.32 -10.82
N GLY A 23 -76.92 -5.40 -10.06
CA GLY A 23 -76.58 -6.74 -10.62
C GLY A 23 -77.82 -7.56 -11.04
N PRO A 24 -77.76 -8.91 -11.22
CA PRO A 24 -76.61 -9.85 -11.28
C PRO A 24 -76.68 -10.89 -12.44
N GLY A 25 -75.69 -11.80 -12.59
CA GLY A 25 -75.96 -13.18 -13.05
C GLY A 25 -75.05 -13.88 -14.11
N GLN A 26 -74.70 -15.14 -13.77
CA GLN A 26 -74.54 -16.35 -14.61
C GLN A 26 -73.28 -16.68 -15.48
N LEU A 27 -72.92 -17.98 -15.34
CA LEU A 27 -72.06 -18.88 -16.13
C LEU A 27 -72.69 -19.23 -17.51
N PRO A 28 -72.01 -19.86 -18.53
CA PRO A 28 -71.22 -21.10 -18.39
C PRO A 28 -70.05 -21.38 -19.39
N LEU A 29 -69.55 -22.64 -19.32
CA LEU A 29 -68.50 -23.32 -20.11
C LEU A 29 -68.80 -23.47 -21.63
N PRO A 30 -67.81 -23.95 -22.42
CA PRO A 30 -67.93 -25.33 -22.95
C PRO A 30 -66.67 -26.23 -22.80
N ARG A 31 -66.69 -27.42 -23.44
CA ARG A 31 -65.98 -28.68 -23.06
C ARG A 31 -64.89 -29.16 -24.04
N SER A 32 -64.04 -30.08 -23.53
CA SER A 32 -63.46 -31.34 -24.11
C SER A 32 -62.66 -31.27 -25.44
N ASP A 33 -61.65 -32.10 -25.75
CA ASP A 33 -61.45 -33.56 -25.55
C ASP A 33 -59.93 -33.92 -25.60
N THR A 34 -59.38 -34.68 -24.65
CA THR A 34 -59.11 -36.14 -24.67
C THR A 34 -58.15 -36.68 -25.76
N LEU A 35 -56.97 -37.17 -25.33
CA LEU A 35 -56.62 -38.61 -25.42
C LEU A 35 -55.30 -38.94 -24.69
N ALA A 36 -55.33 -40.00 -23.90
CA ALA A 36 -54.17 -40.59 -23.23
C ALA A 36 -53.82 -41.94 -23.86
N LYS A 37 -52.59 -42.42 -23.65
CA LYS A 37 -52.31 -43.87 -23.61
C LYS A 37 -51.11 -44.18 -22.71
N SER A 38 -51.42 -44.65 -21.50
CA SER A 38 -50.51 -45.39 -20.66
C SER A 38 -50.50 -46.86 -21.09
N LEU A 39 -49.38 -47.56 -20.91
CA LEU A 39 -49.35 -49.01 -20.75
C LEU A 39 -48.27 -49.37 -19.73
N SER A 40 -48.72 -49.82 -18.57
CA SER A 40 -47.91 -50.52 -17.58
C SER A 40 -48.04 -52.03 -17.79
N PHE A 41 -46.98 -52.78 -17.51
CA PHE A 41 -47.14 -54.20 -17.15
C PHE A 41 -46.12 -54.62 -16.09
N SER A 42 -46.58 -55.51 -15.21
CA SER A 42 -45.89 -56.06 -14.03
C SER A 42 -45.25 -57.42 -14.34
N GLY A 43 -44.32 -57.90 -13.51
CA GLY A 43 -43.88 -59.31 -13.65
C GLY A 43 -42.66 -59.83 -12.87
N SER A 44 -42.85 -60.09 -11.57
CA SER A 44 -42.36 -61.27 -10.82
C SER A 44 -40.87 -61.68 -10.68
N TRP A 45 -40.41 -61.67 -9.41
CA TRP A 45 -39.71 -62.72 -8.63
C TRP A 45 -38.66 -63.67 -9.28
N GLY A 46 -37.48 -63.76 -8.65
CA GLY A 46 -36.48 -64.80 -8.91
C GLY A 46 -35.40 -64.91 -7.81
N SER A 47 -35.66 -65.69 -6.76
CA SER A 47 -34.74 -65.89 -5.63
C SER A 47 -33.60 -66.87 -5.95
N ARG A 48 -32.35 -66.56 -5.56
CA ARG A 48 -31.31 -67.57 -5.21
C ARG A 48 -30.11 -66.96 -4.48
N SER A 49 -29.87 -67.41 -3.25
CA SER A 49 -28.54 -67.46 -2.62
C SER A 49 -28.11 -68.94 -2.55
N PRO A 50 -26.80 -69.25 -2.46
CA PRO A 50 -26.26 -69.47 -1.11
C PRO A 50 -24.80 -69.01 -0.87
N ALA A 51 -24.63 -68.29 0.24
CA ALA A 51 -23.70 -68.58 1.35
C ALA A 51 -22.14 -68.65 1.19
N ARG A 52 -21.50 -68.03 2.21
CA ARG A 52 -20.14 -68.20 2.79
C ARG A 52 -18.97 -67.43 2.15
N GLY A 53 -18.26 -66.68 2.99
CA GLY A 53 -17.01 -65.97 2.67
C GLY A 53 -16.78 -64.68 3.47
N TRP A 54 -16.77 -64.72 4.80
CA TRP A 54 -16.38 -63.54 5.63
C TRP A 54 -14.86 -63.42 5.71
N GLY A 55 -14.30 -62.23 5.48
CA GLY A 55 -12.87 -61.95 5.54
C GLY A 55 -12.49 -60.48 5.33
N GLU A 56 -12.55 -59.69 6.40
CA GLU A 56 -11.80 -58.44 6.67
C GLU A 56 -11.34 -57.51 5.51
N VAL A 57 -12.10 -56.45 5.20
CA VAL A 57 -11.52 -55.17 4.69
C VAL A 57 -12.28 -53.94 5.22
N THR A 58 -11.92 -53.43 6.40
CA THR A 58 -12.46 -52.17 6.96
C THR A 58 -11.38 -51.13 7.28
N HIS A 59 -10.63 -50.65 6.27
CA HIS A 59 -9.68 -49.54 6.49
C HIS A 59 -9.49 -48.50 5.36
N SER A 60 -10.32 -48.49 4.31
CA SER A 60 -10.19 -47.54 3.19
C SER A 60 -10.87 -46.17 3.42
N CYS A 61 -12.09 -46.15 3.97
CA CYS A 61 -12.98 -44.97 3.92
C CYS A 61 -12.51 -43.74 4.75
N GLN A 62 -11.62 -43.91 5.74
CA GLN A 62 -11.18 -42.79 6.60
C GLN A 62 -10.03 -41.94 6.04
N ARG A 63 -9.37 -42.32 4.93
CA ARG A 63 -8.27 -41.53 4.33
C ARG A 63 -8.77 -40.38 3.43
N SER A 64 -9.75 -40.63 2.56
CA SER A 64 -10.25 -39.60 1.63
C SER A 64 -10.93 -38.41 2.31
N VAL A 65 -11.61 -38.63 3.44
CA VAL A 65 -12.26 -37.55 4.20
C VAL A 65 -11.24 -36.64 4.90
N LYS A 66 -10.13 -37.19 5.41
CA LYS A 66 -9.06 -36.39 6.05
C LYS A 66 -8.29 -35.55 5.02
N LEU A 67 -8.07 -36.05 3.80
CA LEU A 67 -7.40 -35.32 2.72
C LEU A 67 -8.25 -34.17 2.16
N ARG A 68 -9.57 -34.38 1.94
CA ARG A 68 -10.48 -33.29 1.52
C ARG A 68 -10.60 -32.17 2.55
N ILE A 69 -10.57 -32.48 3.85
CA ILE A 69 -10.59 -31.46 4.93
C ILE A 69 -9.29 -30.64 4.95
N TRP A 70 -8.13 -31.25 4.70
CA TRP A 70 -6.85 -30.53 4.67
C TRP A 70 -6.75 -29.55 3.49
N GLY A 71 -7.19 -29.96 2.29
CA GLY A 71 -7.16 -29.10 1.09
C GLY A 71 -8.01 -27.83 1.21
N VAL A 72 -9.21 -27.91 1.78
CA VAL A 72 -10.10 -26.74 1.98
C VAL A 72 -9.59 -25.80 3.08
N TRP A 73 -8.94 -26.35 4.11
CA TRP A 73 -8.34 -25.57 5.20
C TRP A 73 -7.10 -24.78 4.72
N GLU A 74 -6.25 -25.41 3.89
CA GLU A 74 -5.08 -24.76 3.30
C GLU A 74 -5.47 -23.70 2.26
N ALA A 75 -6.49 -23.97 1.41
CA ALA A 75 -7.01 -23.00 0.43
C ALA A 75 -7.51 -21.69 1.07
N THR A 76 -8.12 -21.78 2.26
CA THR A 76 -8.58 -20.59 3.01
C THR A 76 -7.39 -19.80 3.55
N ARG A 77 -6.33 -20.46 4.01
CA ARG A 77 -5.08 -19.80 4.43
C ARG A 77 -4.35 -19.15 3.26
N VAL A 78 -4.45 -19.69 2.04
CA VAL A 78 -3.80 -19.10 0.84
C VAL A 78 -4.59 -17.91 0.28
N LEU A 79 -5.93 -17.91 0.32
CA LEU A 79 -6.73 -16.73 -0.02
C LEU A 79 -6.55 -15.60 1.01
N GLU A 80 -6.57 -15.92 2.32
CA GLU A 80 -6.13 -14.96 3.33
C GLU A 80 -4.69 -14.52 3.11
N ALA A 81 -3.77 -15.42 2.73
CA ALA A 81 -2.39 -15.05 2.45
C ALA A 81 -2.22 -14.25 1.16
N ARG A 82 -3.16 -14.27 0.21
CA ARG A 82 -3.11 -13.45 -1.01
C ARG A 82 -3.70 -12.07 -0.80
N ILE A 83 -4.79 -11.97 -0.06
CA ILE A 83 -5.32 -10.69 0.45
C ILE A 83 -4.26 -10.05 1.37
N LYS A 84 -3.66 -10.82 2.29
CA LYS A 84 -2.50 -10.37 3.06
C LYS A 84 -1.27 -10.11 2.20
N GLN A 85 -0.97 -10.84 1.14
CA GLN A 85 0.20 -10.53 0.29
C GLN A 85 0.02 -9.18 -0.42
N LEU A 86 -1.22 -8.80 -0.76
CA LEU A 86 -1.55 -7.48 -1.32
C LEU A 86 -1.62 -6.38 -0.24
N GLN A 87 -1.83 -6.73 1.04
CA GLN A 87 -1.87 -5.81 2.19
C GLN A 87 -0.56 -5.77 3.01
N ALA A 88 0.37 -6.71 2.81
CA ALA A 88 1.51 -6.99 3.68
C ALA A 88 2.87 -6.97 2.96
N ASP A 89 2.95 -6.28 1.81
CA ASP A 89 4.17 -5.54 1.44
C ASP A 89 4.38 -4.32 2.39
N ASN A 90 4.01 -4.44 3.68
CA ASN A 90 3.92 -3.30 4.60
C ASN A 90 4.05 -3.59 6.11
N ILE A 91 4.20 -4.84 6.58
CA ILE A 91 4.34 -5.13 8.04
C ILE A 91 5.33 -6.28 8.31
N SER A 92 6.25 -6.06 9.26
CA SER A 92 7.06 -7.13 9.88
C SER A 92 6.43 -7.65 11.17
N GLU A 93 6.19 -8.95 11.30
CA GLU A 93 5.53 -9.56 12.47
C GLU A 93 6.39 -9.55 13.76
N VAL A 94 5.76 -9.22 14.89
CA VAL A 94 6.36 -9.25 16.25
C VAL A 94 5.44 -10.00 17.20
N THR A 95 6.01 -10.89 18.03
CA THR A 95 5.34 -11.53 19.17
C THR A 95 5.52 -10.71 20.45
N VAL A 96 4.45 -10.60 21.26
CA VAL A 96 4.42 -9.91 22.55
C VAL A 96 4.19 -10.96 23.66
N ASP A 97 5.03 -10.94 24.69
CA ASP A 97 4.87 -11.79 25.89
C ASP A 97 3.95 -11.13 26.93
N ARG A 98 3.44 -11.95 27.86
CA ARG A 98 2.50 -11.55 28.92
C ARG A 98 2.98 -10.31 29.68
N VAL A 99 2.11 -9.31 29.80
CA VAL A 99 2.23 -8.24 30.80
C VAL A 99 1.78 -8.82 32.14
N ASP A 100 2.70 -8.92 33.10
CA ASP A 100 2.35 -9.24 34.48
C ASP A 100 1.55 -8.09 35.10
N VAL A 101 0.28 -8.35 35.40
CA VAL A 101 -0.59 -7.40 36.09
C VAL A 101 -0.14 -7.32 37.55
N ALA A 102 0.31 -6.14 37.96
CA ALA A 102 0.71 -5.89 39.35
C ALA A 102 -0.48 -6.15 40.30
N PRO A 103 -0.30 -6.89 41.41
CA PRO A 103 -1.37 -7.13 42.36
C PRO A 103 -1.85 -5.83 43.02
N LEU A 104 -3.17 -5.68 43.12
CA LEU A 104 -3.83 -4.60 43.86
C LEU A 104 -3.35 -4.59 45.33
N ARG A 105 -2.71 -3.49 45.75
CA ARG A 105 -2.38 -3.26 47.16
C ARG A 105 -3.67 -3.09 47.97
N LYS A 106 -3.98 -4.05 48.84
CA LYS A 106 -4.98 -3.86 49.90
C LYS A 106 -4.41 -2.96 51.00
N SER A 107 -5.28 -2.16 51.59
CA SER A 107 -4.97 -1.22 52.67
C SER A 107 -4.58 -1.93 53.98
N SER A 108 -3.81 -1.21 54.79
CA SER A 108 -3.24 -1.69 56.05
C SER A 108 -4.25 -1.80 57.19
N PHE A 109 -4.19 -2.89 57.94
CA PHE A 109 -4.40 -2.91 59.38
C PHE A 109 -3.25 -3.68 60.06
N ARG A 110 -2.76 -3.17 61.19
CA ARG A 110 -1.67 -3.76 61.99
C ARG A 110 -2.24 -4.63 63.11
N CYS A 111 -1.53 -5.71 63.45
CA CYS A 111 -1.16 -6.07 64.83
C CYS A 111 -0.04 -7.14 64.83
N PRO A 112 0.69 -7.37 65.93
CA PRO A 112 2.12 -7.71 65.87
C PRO A 112 2.48 -9.19 66.10
N ALA A 113 3.78 -9.49 65.90
CA ALA A 113 4.42 -10.81 66.00
C ALA A 113 4.67 -11.27 67.46
N PRO A 114 5.20 -12.49 67.69
CA PRO A 114 6.67 -12.61 67.64
C PRO A 114 7.26 -13.91 67.03
N SER A 115 8.52 -13.78 66.62
CA SER A 115 9.60 -14.79 66.49
C SER A 115 10.02 -15.40 67.85
N PRO A 116 11.07 -16.25 68.03
CA PRO A 116 12.11 -16.82 67.12
C PRO A 116 12.03 -18.37 67.06
N ALA A 117 13.04 -19.21 66.74
CA ALA A 117 14.49 -19.14 66.41
C ALA A 117 14.84 -20.32 65.46
N GLY A 118 16.08 -20.61 65.00
CA GLY A 118 17.37 -19.90 65.04
C GLY A 118 18.57 -20.85 65.27
N LYS A 119 19.45 -20.99 64.27
CA LYS A 119 20.85 -21.53 64.31
C LYS A 119 21.02 -23.06 64.49
N GLU A 120 21.53 -23.80 63.50
CA GLU A 120 22.96 -24.05 63.11
C GLU A 120 23.60 -25.23 63.88
N PRO A 121 24.65 -25.92 63.37
CA PRO A 121 25.01 -26.19 61.97
C PRO A 121 25.49 -27.65 61.70
N ALA A 122 25.83 -27.93 60.43
CA ALA A 122 26.90 -28.85 59.98
C ALA A 122 26.87 -30.38 60.29
N ALA A 123 26.46 -31.12 59.25
CA ALA A 123 27.32 -32.07 58.50
C ALA A 123 27.43 -33.58 58.85
N LYS A 124 27.32 -34.37 57.76
CA LYS A 124 27.85 -35.72 57.45
C LYS A 124 27.14 -37.00 57.96
N VAL A 125 26.64 -37.79 56.97
CA VAL A 125 26.96 -39.24 56.73
C VAL A 125 26.44 -40.24 57.79
N ARG A 126 25.73 -41.36 57.51
CA ARG A 126 25.48 -42.18 56.28
C ARG A 126 24.23 -43.10 56.48
N GLU A 127 23.92 -43.93 55.46
CA GLU A 127 23.11 -45.19 55.51
C GLU A 127 21.60 -45.04 55.85
N GLY A 128 20.67 -45.92 55.44
CA GLY A 128 20.62 -47.07 54.52
C GLY A 128 19.13 -47.30 54.15
N GLY A 129 18.73 -47.84 52.98
CA GLY A 129 18.57 -49.28 52.70
C GLY A 129 17.45 -49.94 53.56
N VAL A 130 16.46 -50.71 53.08
CA VAL A 130 16.42 -51.65 51.93
C VAL A 130 14.97 -52.11 51.57
N SER A 131 14.70 -52.41 50.29
CA SER A 131 13.60 -53.26 49.71
C SER A 131 12.13 -52.80 49.85
N SER A 132 11.20 -53.08 48.92
CA SER A 132 11.04 -54.27 48.05
C SER A 132 10.77 -53.98 46.55
N SER A 133 10.66 -55.04 45.74
CA SER A 133 10.92 -55.07 44.28
C SER A 133 9.70 -55.43 43.39
N GLY A 134 9.67 -54.94 42.14
CA GLY A 134 8.69 -55.40 41.13
C GLY A 134 8.80 -54.84 39.69
N ALA A 135 9.74 -55.38 38.89
CA ALA A 135 9.84 -55.40 37.41
C ALA A 135 9.77 -54.08 36.53
N PRO A 136 10.49 -54.01 35.39
CA PRO A 136 10.67 -52.77 34.60
C PRO A 136 9.80 -52.67 33.33
N SER A 137 9.50 -51.44 32.88
CA SER A 137 8.89 -51.16 31.57
C SER A 137 9.90 -50.59 30.56
N GLN A 138 9.77 -50.96 29.28
CA GLN A 138 10.71 -50.56 28.22
C GLN A 138 10.59 -49.09 27.78
N PRO A 139 11.69 -48.43 27.36
CA PRO A 139 11.67 -47.09 26.81
C PRO A 139 11.08 -47.05 25.39
N SER A 140 10.37 -45.95 25.06
CA SER A 140 9.61 -45.88 23.81
C SER A 140 10.49 -45.79 22.53
N ARG A 141 10.02 -46.49 21.49
CA ARG A 141 10.59 -46.60 20.12
C ARG A 141 10.95 -45.26 19.43
N TRP A 142 10.42 -44.15 19.92
CA TRP A 142 10.74 -42.80 19.43
C TRP A 142 12.13 -42.28 19.89
N VAL A 143 12.56 -42.66 21.10
CA VAL A 143 13.84 -42.18 21.67
C VAL A 143 15.02 -42.81 20.95
N GLU A 144 14.93 -44.09 20.58
CA GLU A 144 15.96 -44.76 19.78
C GLU A 144 16.06 -44.20 18.36
N LYS A 145 14.93 -43.89 17.72
CA LYS A 145 14.91 -43.27 16.39
C LYS A 145 15.64 -41.92 16.39
N LEU A 146 15.38 -41.07 17.40
CA LEU A 146 16.08 -39.79 17.59
C LEU A 146 17.59 -39.95 17.84
N LYS A 147 18.01 -40.98 18.60
CA LYS A 147 19.44 -41.30 18.78
C LYS A 147 20.09 -41.75 17.47
N LYS A 148 19.41 -42.62 16.70
CA LYS A 148 19.89 -43.15 15.41
C LYS A 148 20.02 -42.04 14.34
N GLU A 149 19.05 -41.13 14.26
CA GLU A 149 19.10 -39.97 13.34
C GLU A 149 20.21 -38.96 13.72
N LYS A 150 20.42 -38.68 15.01
CA LYS A 150 21.56 -37.85 15.46
C LYS A 150 22.91 -38.47 15.09
N TRP A 151 23.07 -39.78 15.29
CA TRP A 151 24.30 -40.50 14.95
C TRP A 151 24.57 -40.52 13.43
N ILE A 152 23.54 -40.77 12.61
CA ILE A 152 23.66 -40.72 11.13
C ILE A 152 24.07 -39.30 10.67
N LYS A 153 23.51 -38.25 11.27
CA LYS A 153 23.86 -36.86 10.94
C LYS A 153 25.32 -36.55 11.27
N HIS A 154 25.80 -36.95 12.44
CA HIS A 154 27.20 -36.74 12.85
C HIS A 154 28.18 -37.52 11.95
N LYS A 155 27.87 -38.78 11.61
CA LYS A 155 28.68 -39.63 10.73
C LYS A 155 28.74 -39.12 9.28
N ARG A 156 27.69 -38.43 8.80
CA ARG A 156 27.71 -37.72 7.51
C ARG A 156 28.55 -36.43 7.53
N GLN A 157 28.62 -35.75 8.67
CA GLN A 157 29.41 -34.53 8.82
C GLN A 157 30.91 -34.84 8.84
N LEU A 158 31.33 -35.83 9.62
CA LEU A 158 32.72 -36.35 9.63
C LEU A 158 33.19 -36.84 8.24
N LYS A 159 32.31 -37.52 7.48
CA LYS A 159 32.61 -37.92 6.09
C LYS A 159 32.68 -36.76 5.09
N LEU A 160 32.17 -35.57 5.44
CA LEU A 160 32.28 -34.37 4.61
C LEU A 160 33.58 -33.64 4.91
N GLU A 161 33.93 -33.50 6.19
CA GLU A 161 35.18 -32.90 6.67
C GLU A 161 36.42 -33.68 6.17
N GLN A 162 36.38 -35.02 6.20
CA GLN A 162 37.43 -35.86 5.60
C GLN A 162 37.56 -35.71 4.07
N LYS A 163 36.50 -35.31 3.35
CA LYS A 163 36.57 -35.05 1.90
C LYS A 163 37.15 -33.69 1.55
N PHE A 164 37.10 -32.71 2.45
CA PHE A 164 37.73 -31.39 2.23
C PHE A 164 39.23 -31.37 2.55
N SER A 165 39.72 -32.31 3.36
CA SER A 165 41.15 -32.40 3.73
C SER A 165 42.06 -33.06 2.68
N ALA A 166 41.50 -33.62 1.60
CA ALA A 166 42.23 -34.46 0.64
C ALA A 166 42.44 -33.82 -0.75
N ALA A 167 42.18 -32.51 -0.89
CA ALA A 167 42.14 -31.81 -2.18
C ALA A 167 43.10 -30.61 -2.27
N ALA A 168 44.23 -30.64 -1.55
CA ALA A 168 45.20 -29.55 -1.49
C ALA A 168 46.67 -30.04 -1.52
N SER A 169 47.21 -30.23 -2.73
CA SER A 169 48.65 -30.29 -3.03
C SER A 169 48.87 -29.90 -4.51
N PRO A 170 49.79 -28.97 -4.85
CA PRO A 170 50.01 -28.50 -6.22
C PRO A 170 51.29 -29.08 -6.87
N PRO A 171 51.36 -29.14 -8.22
CA PRO A 171 52.62 -29.07 -8.97
C PRO A 171 52.95 -27.61 -9.35
N GLY A 172 54.24 -27.31 -9.56
CA GLY A 172 54.76 -25.93 -9.74
C GLY A 172 55.23 -25.58 -11.16
N ALA A 173 56.11 -24.55 -11.22
CA ALA A 173 56.60 -23.81 -12.39
C ALA A 173 55.53 -22.89 -13.07
N GLU A 174 55.86 -21.70 -13.57
CA GLU A 174 57.16 -21.06 -13.79
C GLU A 174 57.09 -19.52 -13.65
N ARG A 175 58.24 -18.83 -13.52
CA ARG A 175 58.32 -17.36 -13.43
C ARG A 175 58.69 -16.73 -14.78
N THR A 176 57.95 -15.73 -15.21
CA THR A 176 58.41 -14.66 -16.12
C THR A 176 57.97 -13.30 -15.59
N SER A 177 58.67 -12.23 -15.98
CA SER A 177 58.72 -10.97 -15.19
C SER A 177 58.66 -9.71 -16.04
N LEU A 178 58.12 -8.63 -15.42
CA LEU A 178 58.14 -7.22 -15.81
C LEU A 178 57.13 -6.78 -16.90
N PRO A 179 56.75 -5.47 -16.96
CA PRO A 179 57.15 -4.36 -16.09
C PRO A 179 56.00 -3.68 -15.31
N VAL A 180 56.40 -2.82 -14.38
CA VAL A 180 55.54 -1.93 -13.57
C VAL A 180 55.11 -0.71 -14.41
N LEU A 181 53.85 -0.29 -14.29
CA LEU A 181 53.42 1.10 -14.57
C LEU A 181 52.62 1.65 -13.37
N GLU A 182 52.54 2.97 -13.29
CA GLU A 182 52.49 3.70 -12.01
C GLU A 182 51.13 3.72 -11.28
N GLN A 183 51.19 3.69 -9.95
CA GLN A 183 50.03 3.90 -9.08
C GLN A 183 49.82 5.39 -8.79
N GLY A 184 48.70 5.95 -9.26
CA GLY A 184 48.23 7.29 -8.89
C GLY A 184 46.80 7.26 -8.35
N LYS A 185 46.62 7.70 -7.09
CA LYS A 185 45.33 8.04 -6.44
C LYS A 185 44.30 6.90 -6.25
N ALA A 186 44.50 6.09 -5.20
CA ALA A 186 43.47 5.16 -4.68
C ALA A 186 43.34 5.19 -3.13
N ALA A 187 43.28 6.39 -2.53
CA ALA A 187 43.13 6.57 -1.08
C ALA A 187 41.67 6.78 -0.62
N GLY A 188 40.86 7.58 -1.34
CA GLY A 188 39.53 8.00 -0.89
C GLY A 188 38.43 6.92 -0.89
N ALA A 189 38.60 5.82 -1.63
CA ALA A 189 37.55 4.81 -1.79
C ALA A 189 37.46 3.77 -0.64
N LYS A 190 38.46 3.69 0.24
CA LYS A 190 38.52 2.66 1.30
C LYS A 190 37.79 3.05 2.59
N GLU A 191 37.67 4.34 2.91
CA GLU A 191 36.98 4.78 4.12
C GLU A 191 35.45 4.76 3.98
N SER A 192 34.91 5.10 2.80
CA SER A 192 33.46 5.13 2.55
C SER A 192 32.80 3.76 2.72
N GLN A 193 33.43 2.68 2.22
CA GLN A 193 32.93 1.31 2.43
C GLN A 193 32.98 0.86 3.91
N GLY A 194 33.93 1.39 4.69
CA GLY A 194 34.01 1.12 6.13
C GLY A 194 32.87 1.77 6.91
N GLN A 195 32.60 3.05 6.64
CA GLN A 195 31.52 3.80 7.28
C GLN A 195 30.13 3.28 6.90
N ALA A 196 29.90 2.93 5.62
CA ALA A 196 28.63 2.37 5.17
C ALA A 196 28.25 1.05 5.89
N LYS A 197 29.22 0.16 6.11
CA LYS A 197 29.02 -1.10 6.88
C LYS A 197 28.78 -0.85 8.37
N ALA A 198 29.27 0.24 8.95
CA ALA A 198 29.04 0.61 10.35
C ALA A 198 27.65 1.24 10.58
N SER A 199 27.24 2.16 9.69
CA SER A 199 25.94 2.86 9.73
C SER A 199 24.75 1.90 9.84
N ASN A 200 24.75 0.85 9.01
CA ASN A 200 23.64 -0.11 8.90
C ASN A 200 23.44 -1.00 10.16
N LYS A 201 24.36 -0.96 11.14
CA LYS A 201 24.26 -1.75 12.38
C LYS A 201 23.57 -1.00 13.53
N TYR A 202 23.50 0.33 13.46
CA TYR A 202 23.03 1.19 14.56
C TYR A 202 21.90 2.17 14.16
N GLY A 203 21.62 2.33 12.85
CA GLY A 203 20.68 3.31 12.31
C GLY A 203 19.31 3.38 13.00
N SER A 204 18.72 2.24 13.40
CA SER A 204 17.40 2.25 14.07
C SER A 204 17.43 2.88 15.47
N ILE A 205 18.54 2.75 16.21
CA ILE A 205 18.69 3.38 17.54
C ILE A 205 19.09 4.85 17.37
N GLN A 206 19.95 5.13 16.39
CA GLN A 206 20.37 6.47 16.02
C GLN A 206 19.16 7.37 15.69
N LEU A 207 18.22 6.89 14.86
CA LEU A 207 17.00 7.63 14.55
C LEU A 207 16.11 7.89 15.78
N ILE A 208 16.04 6.96 16.76
CA ILE A 208 15.26 7.19 18.00
C ILE A 208 15.91 8.30 18.85
N ILE A 209 17.25 8.36 18.88
CA ILE A 209 17.98 9.42 19.58
C ILE A 209 17.73 10.76 18.87
N MET A 210 17.85 10.82 17.54
CA MET A 210 17.56 12.03 16.76
C MET A 210 16.12 12.54 16.97
N SER A 211 15.12 11.66 16.82
CA SER A 211 13.71 12.04 17.03
C SER A 211 13.44 12.53 18.46
N TYR A 212 14.14 11.99 19.46
CA TYR A 212 14.02 12.44 20.86
C TYR A 212 14.63 13.84 21.05
N LEU A 213 15.81 14.09 20.47
CA LEU A 213 16.46 15.40 20.53
C LEU A 213 15.61 16.47 19.82
N GLU A 214 15.17 16.22 18.58
CA GLU A 214 14.27 17.13 17.85
C GLU A 214 12.97 17.42 18.62
N SER A 215 12.35 16.38 19.21
CA SER A 215 11.13 16.56 20.01
C SER A 215 11.36 17.41 21.25
N CYS A 216 12.53 17.31 21.90
CA CYS A 216 12.88 18.17 23.03
C CYS A 216 13.14 19.62 22.60
N LEU A 217 13.78 19.84 21.45
CA LEU A 217 14.05 21.18 20.92
C LEU A 217 12.77 21.88 20.44
N PHE A 218 11.85 21.14 19.82
CA PHE A 218 10.52 21.63 19.44
C PHE A 218 9.67 22.08 20.66
N LEU A 219 9.95 21.51 21.84
CA LEU A 219 9.36 21.91 23.12
C LEU A 219 10.16 23.00 23.86
N HIS A 220 11.19 23.56 23.23
CA HIS A 220 12.14 24.52 23.81
C HIS A 220 12.87 24.02 25.07
N GLN A 221 13.14 22.71 25.15
CA GLN A 221 13.84 22.03 26.26
C GLN A 221 15.23 21.48 25.86
N PRO A 222 16.18 22.31 25.37
CA PRO A 222 17.53 21.85 25.01
C PRO A 222 18.31 21.27 26.18
N GLU A 223 17.97 21.61 27.43
CA GLU A 223 18.57 21.05 28.64
C GLU A 223 18.26 19.55 28.75
N ARG A 224 17.01 19.13 28.45
CA ARG A 224 16.61 17.72 28.41
C ARG A 224 17.25 16.98 27.23
N ALA A 225 17.40 17.64 26.09
CA ALA A 225 18.13 17.11 24.94
C ALA A 225 19.61 16.87 25.28
N GLN A 226 20.28 17.85 25.91
CA GLN A 226 21.66 17.75 26.37
C GLN A 226 21.86 16.66 27.42
N GLN A 227 20.94 16.50 28.37
CA GLN A 227 20.97 15.39 29.34
C GLN A 227 20.91 14.02 28.66
N CYS A 228 20.08 13.87 27.63
CA CYS A 228 20.01 12.66 26.82
C CYS A 228 21.32 12.40 26.06
N LEU A 229 21.86 13.41 25.36
CA LEU A 229 23.13 13.27 24.65
C LEU A 229 24.27 12.89 25.62
N MET A 230 24.36 13.56 26.78
CA MET A 230 25.33 13.27 27.83
C MET A 230 25.22 11.85 28.39
N PHE A 231 24.01 11.30 28.52
CA PHE A 231 23.83 9.91 28.95
C PHE A 231 24.51 8.93 27.99
N TYR A 232 24.33 9.10 26.68
CA TYR A 232 25.03 8.27 25.69
C TYR A 232 26.53 8.58 25.66
N HIS A 233 26.91 9.85 25.64
CA HIS A 233 28.29 10.29 25.47
C HIS A 233 29.21 9.86 26.63
N ARG A 234 28.75 9.89 27.88
CA ARG A 234 29.55 9.54 29.09
C ARG A 234 30.01 8.08 29.16
N SER A 235 29.48 7.17 28.34
CA SER A 235 29.86 5.75 28.37
C SER A 235 30.45 5.35 27.04
N HIS A 236 31.70 4.91 27.01
CA HIS A 236 32.40 4.53 25.77
C HIS A 236 31.63 3.48 24.93
N ALA A 237 30.89 2.55 25.57
CA ALA A 237 30.04 1.59 24.88
C ALA A 237 28.79 2.22 24.24
N ARG A 238 28.24 3.28 24.84
CA ARG A 238 27.06 4.03 24.33
C ARG A 238 27.46 5.17 23.37
N ARG A 239 28.66 5.74 23.51
CA ARG A 239 29.20 6.82 22.64
C ARG A 239 29.23 6.38 21.18
N LYS A 240 29.51 5.09 20.92
CA LYS A 240 29.43 4.43 19.59
C LYS A 240 28.03 4.42 18.94
N LEU A 241 26.98 4.79 19.68
CA LEU A 241 25.62 4.95 19.15
C LEU A 241 25.32 6.38 18.70
N LEU A 242 26.19 7.35 19.01
CA LEU A 242 26.06 8.72 18.56
C LEU A 242 26.75 8.90 17.20
N GLY A 243 26.10 9.63 16.32
CA GLY A 243 26.69 10.14 15.09
C GLY A 243 26.67 11.67 15.10
N ILE A 244 27.34 12.28 14.11
CA ILE A 244 27.48 13.74 14.01
C ILE A 244 26.14 14.48 14.04
N LYS A 245 25.11 13.97 13.35
CA LYS A 245 23.77 14.57 13.28
C LYS A 245 23.12 14.81 14.66
N MET A 246 23.46 14.02 15.68
CA MET A 246 22.90 14.18 17.04
C MET A 246 23.53 15.35 17.80
N TYR A 247 24.79 15.65 17.52
CA TYR A 247 25.48 16.82 18.06
C TYR A 247 25.02 18.09 17.35
N ASP A 248 24.98 18.02 16.01
CA ASP A 248 24.47 19.04 15.09
C ASP A 248 23.07 19.52 15.49
N ILE A 249 22.08 18.62 15.64
CA ILE A 249 20.72 18.95 16.14
C ILE A 249 20.79 19.78 17.44
N LEU A 250 21.63 19.37 18.40
CA LEU A 250 21.74 20.06 19.68
C LEU A 250 22.52 21.38 19.58
N MET A 251 23.49 21.51 18.67
CA MET A 251 24.20 22.76 18.38
C MET A 251 23.22 23.81 17.84
N HIS A 252 22.39 23.47 16.85
CA HIS A 252 21.29 24.32 16.36
C HIS A 252 20.32 24.70 17.49
N GLY A 253 20.00 23.75 18.38
CA GLY A 253 19.18 24.00 19.57
C GLY A 253 19.75 25.06 20.54
N TRP A 254 21.08 25.14 20.69
CA TRP A 254 21.75 26.16 21.48
C TRP A 254 22.08 27.43 20.70
N ALA A 255 22.24 27.34 19.38
CA ALA A 255 22.40 28.48 18.47
C ALA A 255 21.17 29.39 18.51
N ASN A 256 19.97 28.80 18.40
CA ASN A 256 18.70 29.49 18.60
C ASN A 256 18.57 30.19 19.97
N LYS A 257 19.25 29.70 21.02
CA LYS A 257 19.33 30.36 22.35
C LYS A 257 20.52 31.34 22.50
N GLY A 258 21.34 31.54 21.47
CA GLY A 258 22.53 32.40 21.51
C GLY A 258 23.65 31.90 22.44
N SER A 259 23.67 30.62 22.81
CA SER A 259 24.57 30.10 23.86
C SER A 259 25.90 29.56 23.31
N LEU A 260 26.81 30.46 22.96
CA LEU A 260 28.16 30.12 22.46
C LEU A 260 28.92 29.15 23.37
N ASN A 261 28.82 29.32 24.69
CA ASN A 261 29.47 28.45 25.67
C ASN A 261 29.00 26.98 25.61
N GLN A 262 27.75 26.73 25.24
CA GLN A 262 27.25 25.35 25.07
C GLN A 262 27.66 24.77 23.72
N ILE A 263 27.72 25.59 22.66
CA ILE A 263 28.25 25.16 21.36
C ILE A 263 29.73 24.76 21.48
N GLY A 264 30.58 25.57 22.12
CA GLY A 264 31.99 25.23 22.32
C GLY A 264 32.18 23.90 23.07
N ARG A 265 31.35 23.63 24.09
CA ARG A 265 31.32 22.32 24.77
C ARG A 265 30.91 21.17 23.85
N LEU A 266 30.01 21.41 22.90
CA LEU A 266 29.58 20.38 21.95
C LEU A 266 30.63 20.06 20.90
N PHE A 267 31.47 21.02 20.49
CA PHE A 267 32.66 20.75 19.67
C PHE A 267 33.65 19.84 20.42
N VAL A 268 33.99 20.17 21.68
CA VAL A 268 34.85 19.31 22.53
C VAL A 268 34.26 17.90 22.69
N MET A 269 32.95 17.77 22.93
CA MET A 269 32.29 16.45 23.02
C MET A 269 32.20 15.69 21.68
N LEU A 270 32.38 16.38 20.55
CA LEU A 270 32.38 15.80 19.20
C LEU A 270 33.79 15.25 18.90
N GLU A 271 34.83 16.01 19.22
CA GLU A 271 36.24 15.57 19.20
C GLU A 271 36.49 14.38 20.15
N GLU A 272 35.97 14.44 21.39
CA GLU A 272 36.00 13.32 22.34
C GLU A 272 35.35 12.04 21.80
N ALA A 273 34.45 12.15 20.81
CA ALA A 273 33.82 11.00 20.17
C ALA A 273 34.59 10.47 18.95
N GLY A 274 35.71 11.08 18.57
CA GLY A 274 36.45 10.74 17.36
C GLY A 274 35.67 11.10 16.09
N LEU A 275 34.79 12.10 16.17
CA LEU A 275 34.08 12.66 15.03
C LEU A 275 34.78 13.95 14.59
N LYS A 276 34.61 14.34 13.32
CA LYS A 276 35.00 15.66 12.82
C LYS A 276 33.75 16.54 12.62
N PRO A 277 33.83 17.87 12.78
CA PRO A 277 32.74 18.77 12.41
C PRO A 277 32.32 18.64 10.94
N ASN A 278 31.13 19.16 10.61
CA ASN A 278 30.68 19.32 9.23
C ASN A 278 30.14 20.74 9.01
N LEU A 279 29.79 21.07 7.76
CA LEU A 279 29.17 22.35 7.39
C LEU A 279 28.01 22.76 8.30
N SER A 280 27.17 21.82 8.77
CA SER A 280 26.03 22.12 9.64
C SER A 280 26.45 22.51 11.06
N CYS A 281 27.49 21.87 11.61
CA CYS A 281 28.10 22.26 12.89
C CYS A 281 28.66 23.69 12.82
N TYR A 282 29.36 24.04 11.73
CA TYR A 282 29.86 25.40 11.51
C TYR A 282 28.74 26.41 11.27
N ALA A 283 27.69 26.05 10.52
CA ALA A 283 26.52 26.89 10.34
C ALA A 283 25.85 27.23 11.68
N ALA A 284 25.65 26.24 12.56
CA ALA A 284 25.11 26.46 13.91
C ALA A 284 26.02 27.35 14.77
N ALA A 285 27.34 27.20 14.66
CA ALA A 285 28.30 28.04 15.38
C ALA A 285 28.23 29.51 14.91
N LEU A 286 28.26 29.74 13.59
CA LEU A 286 28.18 31.07 12.99
C LEU A 286 26.80 31.72 13.20
N GLU A 287 25.72 30.95 13.16
CA GLU A 287 24.37 31.42 13.50
C GLU A 287 24.34 31.97 14.94
N CYS A 288 24.87 31.19 15.88
CA CYS A 288 24.99 31.58 17.28
C CYS A 288 25.84 32.83 17.45
N MET A 289 26.95 32.96 16.71
CA MET A 289 27.80 34.16 16.72
C MET A 289 27.06 35.40 16.19
N GLY A 290 26.27 35.26 15.12
CA GLY A 290 25.46 36.33 14.55
C GLY A 290 24.29 36.77 15.43
N ARG A 291 23.69 35.83 16.18
CA ARG A 291 22.65 36.11 17.20
C ARG A 291 23.23 36.76 18.45
N ALA A 292 24.34 36.22 18.98
CA ALA A 292 24.95 36.67 20.23
C ALA A 292 25.85 37.93 20.09
N GLY A 293 26.16 38.36 18.86
CA GLY A 293 27.04 39.51 18.61
C GLY A 293 28.50 39.22 18.96
N ALA A 294 29.02 38.07 18.52
CA ALA A 294 30.38 37.65 18.83
C ALA A 294 31.44 38.62 18.25
N PRO A 295 32.58 38.85 18.95
CA PRO A 295 33.68 39.66 18.42
C PRO A 295 34.25 39.09 17.12
N ALA A 296 34.66 39.97 16.20
CA ALA A 296 35.24 39.60 14.89
C ALA A 296 36.39 38.58 14.99
N ALA A 297 37.24 38.66 16.04
CA ALA A 297 38.33 37.71 16.29
C ALA A 297 37.87 36.29 16.67
N VAL A 298 36.64 36.10 17.15
CA VAL A 298 36.04 34.78 17.38
C VAL A 298 35.50 34.23 16.06
N ILE A 299 34.80 35.06 15.30
CA ILE A 299 34.23 34.69 13.99
C ILE A 299 35.34 34.31 13.01
N LYS A 300 36.40 35.12 12.90
CA LYS A 300 37.55 34.85 12.01
C LYS A 300 38.21 33.51 12.31
N ARG A 301 38.39 33.15 13.58
CA ARG A 301 38.93 31.82 13.97
C ARG A 301 38.00 30.67 13.59
N CYS A 302 36.68 30.87 13.66
CA CYS A 302 35.70 29.86 13.26
C CYS A 302 35.69 29.62 11.75
N VAL A 303 35.84 30.68 10.95
CA VAL A 303 35.94 30.60 9.48
C VAL A 303 37.28 29.99 9.06
N GLN A 304 38.39 30.40 9.68
CA GLN A 304 39.69 29.78 9.42
C GLN A 304 39.68 28.27 9.74
N GLN A 305 39.05 27.84 10.83
CA GLN A 305 38.94 26.40 11.15
C GLN A 305 38.05 25.64 10.15
N LEU A 306 37.01 26.28 9.60
CA LEU A 306 36.18 25.71 8.53
C LEU A 306 37.00 25.48 7.25
N GLU A 307 37.89 26.41 6.92
CA GLU A 307 38.82 26.30 5.77
C GLU A 307 39.89 25.23 6.00
N GLU A 308 40.47 25.16 7.21
CA GLU A 308 41.44 24.12 7.61
C GLU A 308 40.84 22.71 7.61
N ASP A 309 39.54 22.57 7.92
CA ASP A 309 38.80 21.31 7.81
C ASP A 309 38.46 20.92 6.34
N GLY A 310 38.77 21.80 5.38
CA GLY A 310 38.64 21.55 3.94
C GLY A 310 37.32 22.01 3.31
N PHE A 311 36.59 22.92 3.97
CA PHE A 311 35.35 23.51 3.45
C PHE A 311 35.57 24.97 3.00
N ASN A 312 34.57 25.59 2.36
CA ASN A 312 34.56 27.04 2.09
C ASN A 312 33.20 27.69 2.40
N LEU A 313 33.15 29.04 2.37
CA LEU A 313 31.95 29.81 2.69
C LEU A 313 30.81 29.62 1.67
N ASP A 314 31.12 29.36 0.40
CA ASP A 314 30.09 29.09 -0.62
C ASP A 314 29.47 27.70 -0.47
N GLU A 315 30.27 26.68 -0.16
CA GLU A 315 29.81 25.36 0.28
C GLU A 315 28.88 25.45 1.49
N LEU A 316 29.25 26.25 2.49
CA LEU A 316 28.41 26.50 3.65
C LEU A 316 27.01 26.97 3.23
N PHE A 317 26.92 28.02 2.39
CA PHE A 317 25.64 28.58 1.97
C PHE A 317 24.86 27.75 0.95
N ARG A 318 25.52 26.83 0.23
CA ARG A 318 24.90 25.97 -0.79
C ARG A 318 24.42 24.64 -0.22
N ASP A 319 25.22 23.99 0.62
CA ASP A 319 25.06 22.59 0.99
C ASP A 319 24.54 22.39 2.44
N ALA A 320 24.66 23.41 3.30
CA ALA A 320 23.98 23.45 4.60
C ALA A 320 22.47 23.77 4.44
N VAL A 321 21.66 23.30 5.38
CA VAL A 321 20.21 23.55 5.39
C VAL A 321 19.89 24.64 6.39
N TYR A 322 19.24 25.70 5.91
CA TYR A 322 18.82 26.83 6.72
C TYR A 322 17.29 26.86 6.84
N GLU A 323 16.83 26.82 8.09
CA GLU A 323 15.45 27.05 8.51
C GLU A 323 15.31 28.50 8.99
N ASP A 324 14.09 29.05 8.97
CA ASP A 324 13.77 30.39 9.51
C ASP A 324 14.78 31.49 9.06
N ASP A 325 15.30 32.28 10.02
CA ASP A 325 16.27 33.36 9.84
C ASP A 325 17.74 32.89 9.94
N LYS A 326 18.01 31.58 10.05
CA LYS A 326 19.36 31.06 10.29
C LYS A 326 20.36 31.48 9.21
N ARG A 327 19.94 31.51 7.94
CA ARG A 327 20.77 31.97 6.81
C ARG A 327 21.19 33.43 6.99
N GLU A 328 20.26 34.27 7.45
CA GLU A 328 20.50 35.70 7.69
C GLU A 328 21.43 35.91 8.87
N MET A 329 21.31 35.12 9.94
CA MET A 329 22.21 35.19 11.10
C MET A 329 23.64 34.75 10.76
N VAL A 330 23.81 33.70 9.93
CA VAL A 330 25.12 33.29 9.43
C VAL A 330 25.72 34.35 8.50
N LEU A 331 24.92 34.94 7.59
CA LEU A 331 25.36 36.09 6.77
C LEU A 331 25.77 37.29 7.62
N LYS A 332 25.00 37.61 8.68
CA LYS A 332 25.31 38.68 9.62
C LYS A 332 26.63 38.44 10.35
N ALA A 333 26.92 37.19 10.75
CA ALA A 333 28.20 36.85 11.36
C ALA A 333 29.37 37.05 10.38
N ILE A 334 29.25 36.52 9.15
CA ILE A 334 30.32 36.62 8.14
C ILE A 334 30.54 38.09 7.73
N ARG A 335 29.49 38.90 7.61
CA ARG A 335 29.61 40.34 7.27
C ARG A 335 30.31 41.20 8.34
N ILE A 336 30.52 40.68 9.56
CA ILE A 336 31.36 41.34 10.57
C ILE A 336 32.86 41.22 10.22
N ILE A 337 33.27 40.16 9.51
CA ILE A 337 34.66 39.98 9.05
C ILE A 337 34.84 40.38 7.57
N GLU A 338 33.82 40.20 6.74
CA GLU A 338 33.83 40.47 5.30
C GLU A 338 32.55 41.23 4.88
N PRO A 339 32.53 42.57 5.00
CA PRO A 339 31.30 43.36 4.79
C PRO A 339 30.64 43.19 3.42
N ASN A 340 31.45 42.91 2.39
CA ASN A 340 31.01 42.76 1.00
C ASN A 340 30.65 41.31 0.62
N PHE A 341 30.71 40.35 1.55
CA PHE A 341 30.42 38.95 1.24
C PHE A 341 28.99 38.75 0.74
N GLN A 342 28.87 38.10 -0.42
CA GLN A 342 27.64 37.57 -0.98
C GLN A 342 27.89 36.11 -1.42
N PRO A 343 27.03 35.16 -1.03
CA PRO A 343 27.14 33.79 -1.52
C PRO A 343 26.99 33.73 -3.03
N LEU A 344 27.76 32.86 -3.69
CA LEU A 344 27.60 32.59 -5.11
C LEU A 344 26.16 32.19 -5.46
N SER A 345 25.72 32.59 -6.66
CA SER A 345 24.44 32.16 -7.23
C SER A 345 24.40 30.63 -7.32
N GLN A 346 23.20 30.04 -7.15
CA GLN A 346 23.06 28.58 -7.32
C GLN A 346 23.55 28.16 -8.72
N PRO A 347 24.27 27.03 -8.84
CA PRO A 347 24.73 26.53 -10.12
C PRO A 347 23.57 26.27 -11.08
N HIS A 348 23.85 26.26 -12.38
CA HIS A 348 22.83 25.94 -13.39
C HIS A 348 22.14 24.60 -13.09
N PRO A 349 20.82 24.47 -13.31
CA PRO A 349 20.09 23.23 -13.03
C PRO A 349 20.71 22.05 -13.78
N GLU A 350 21.01 20.97 -13.07
CA GLU A 350 21.48 19.74 -13.72
C GLU A 350 20.39 19.17 -14.64
N ILE A 351 20.70 19.03 -15.92
CA ILE A 351 19.78 18.45 -16.90
C ILE A 351 19.88 16.92 -16.84
N CYS A 352 18.76 16.22 -17.04
CA CYS A 352 18.75 14.76 -17.10
C CYS A 352 19.64 14.28 -18.27
N THR A 353 20.62 13.41 -17.96
CA THR A 353 21.61 12.93 -18.94
C THR A 353 21.20 11.67 -19.68
N SER A 354 20.01 11.10 -19.37
CA SER A 354 19.52 9.86 -20.00
C SER A 354 19.42 10.02 -21.52
N PRO A 355 19.95 9.06 -22.32
CA PRO A 355 19.83 9.08 -23.78
C PRO A 355 18.39 9.22 -24.28
N LEU A 356 17.43 8.64 -23.54
CA LEU A 356 16.01 8.64 -23.88
C LEU A 356 15.32 10.01 -23.74
N LEU A 357 15.93 10.96 -23.02
CA LEU A 357 15.30 12.25 -22.66
C LEU A 357 16.20 13.47 -22.90
N ARG A 358 17.34 13.31 -23.58
CA ARG A 358 18.27 14.41 -23.91
C ARG A 358 17.56 15.54 -24.67
N ASP A 359 16.79 15.18 -25.70
CA ASP A 359 16.04 16.13 -26.52
C ASP A 359 14.78 16.66 -25.82
N PHE A 360 14.27 15.92 -24.82
CA PHE A 360 13.08 16.29 -24.07
C PHE A 360 13.32 17.51 -23.19
N TYR A 361 14.46 17.54 -22.48
CA TYR A 361 14.88 18.66 -21.64
C TYR A 361 15.74 19.72 -22.38
N SER A 362 16.05 19.51 -23.67
CA SER A 362 16.75 20.52 -24.48
C SER A 362 15.88 21.76 -24.69
N LYS A 363 16.48 22.94 -24.44
CA LYS A 363 15.85 24.26 -24.64
C LYS A 363 15.99 24.79 -26.06
N GLU A 364 16.60 24.04 -26.97
CA GLU A 364 16.82 24.45 -28.37
C GLU A 364 15.51 24.57 -29.17
N LYS A 365 14.46 23.85 -28.77
CA LYS A 365 13.14 23.90 -29.40
C LYS A 365 12.12 24.42 -28.37
N PRO A 366 11.46 25.57 -28.60
CA PRO A 366 10.43 26.05 -27.70
C PRO A 366 9.26 25.06 -27.63
N VAL A 367 8.74 24.87 -26.42
CA VAL A 367 7.57 24.03 -26.13
C VAL A 367 6.58 24.86 -25.33
N SER A 368 5.32 24.84 -25.75
CA SER A 368 4.19 25.35 -24.99
C SER A 368 3.53 24.15 -24.28
N TYR A 369 3.60 24.11 -22.95
CA TYR A 369 2.97 23.05 -22.16
C TYR A 369 1.48 23.34 -21.89
N PRO A 370 0.63 22.30 -21.77
CA PRO A 370 -0.81 22.50 -21.59
C PRO A 370 -1.13 23.13 -20.22
N LYS A 371 -2.02 24.13 -20.26
CA LYS A 371 -2.57 24.83 -19.10
C LYS A 371 -3.89 24.20 -18.66
N LEU A 372 -4.21 24.39 -17.37
CA LEU A 372 -5.48 23.98 -16.78
C LEU A 372 -6.59 24.99 -17.10
N ASP A 373 -7.85 24.54 -17.14
CA ASP A 373 -9.02 25.41 -17.39
C ASP A 373 -9.45 26.25 -16.16
N PHE A 374 -8.48 26.78 -15.40
CA PHE A 374 -8.70 27.65 -14.25
C PHE A 374 -7.91 28.95 -14.37
N SER A 375 -8.51 30.03 -13.89
CA SER A 375 -7.81 31.32 -13.68
C SER A 375 -6.83 31.25 -12.51
N VAL A 376 -5.89 32.21 -12.46
CA VAL A 376 -4.99 32.39 -11.31
C VAL A 376 -5.77 32.52 -10.00
N CYS A 377 -6.89 33.26 -10.01
CA CYS A 377 -7.70 33.49 -8.81
C CYS A 377 -8.35 32.20 -8.28
N GLU A 378 -8.93 31.40 -9.17
CA GLU A 378 -9.56 30.12 -8.80
C GLU A 378 -8.55 29.11 -8.24
N LEU A 379 -7.34 29.04 -8.82
CA LEU A 379 -6.30 28.13 -8.33
C LEU A 379 -5.75 28.53 -6.96
N ARG A 380 -5.63 29.83 -6.67
CA ARG A 380 -5.23 30.33 -5.34
C ARG A 380 -6.29 30.06 -4.28
N GLU A 381 -7.57 30.28 -4.59
CA GLU A 381 -8.67 29.97 -3.68
C GLU A 381 -8.77 28.46 -3.40
N ARG A 382 -8.59 27.62 -4.43
CA ARG A 382 -8.49 26.16 -4.28
C ARG A 382 -7.32 25.73 -3.39
N PHE A 383 -6.16 26.36 -3.55
CA PHE A 383 -4.99 26.11 -2.70
C PHE A 383 -5.28 26.46 -1.23
N ARG A 384 -5.92 27.61 -0.96
CA ARG A 384 -6.36 27.99 0.39
C ARG A 384 -7.28 26.94 1.03
N GLN A 385 -8.28 26.46 0.28
CA GLN A 385 -9.19 25.41 0.75
C GLN A 385 -8.47 24.09 1.05
N GLN A 386 -7.53 23.67 0.19
CA GLN A 386 -6.70 22.48 0.43
C GLN A 386 -5.81 22.65 1.67
N LEU A 387 -5.21 23.84 1.84
CA LEU A 387 -4.33 24.16 2.97
C LEU A 387 -5.08 24.12 4.31
N GLU A 388 -6.30 24.65 4.36
CA GLU A 388 -7.19 24.59 5.54
C GLU A 388 -7.63 23.14 5.87
N MET A 389 -7.92 22.34 4.84
CA MET A 389 -8.24 20.93 4.98
C MET A 389 -7.05 20.10 5.51
N GLU A 390 -5.84 20.36 5.01
CA GLU A 390 -4.63 19.69 5.50
C GLU A 390 -4.26 20.14 6.93
N ALA A 391 -4.36 21.43 7.24
CA ALA A 391 -4.08 21.97 8.58
C ALA A 391 -5.03 21.40 9.65
N SER A 392 -6.29 21.13 9.27
CA SER A 392 -7.29 20.48 10.12
C SER A 392 -6.98 18.99 10.37
N ASN A 393 -6.14 18.35 9.54
CA ASN A 393 -5.71 16.94 9.56
C ASN A 393 -6.84 15.89 9.44
N THR A 394 -8.11 16.23 9.68
CA THR A 394 -9.26 15.32 9.56
C THR A 394 -10.43 15.98 8.85
N VAL A 395 -11.18 15.21 8.07
CA VAL A 395 -12.35 15.64 7.32
C VAL A 395 -13.55 14.77 7.69
N THR A 396 -14.66 15.39 8.08
CA THR A 396 -15.93 14.72 8.37
C THR A 396 -16.89 14.94 7.21
N ILE A 397 -17.46 13.85 6.68
CA ILE A 397 -18.36 13.85 5.53
C ILE A 397 -19.67 13.10 5.87
N SER A 398 -20.73 13.35 5.11
CA SER A 398 -21.97 12.58 5.24
C SER A 398 -21.83 11.16 4.67
N SER A 399 -22.38 10.18 5.38
CA SER A 399 -22.57 8.81 4.89
C SER A 399 -23.62 8.77 3.78
N VAL A 400 -23.41 7.97 2.73
CA VAL A 400 -24.45 7.69 1.72
C VAL A 400 -25.42 6.59 2.13
N GLU A 401 -25.14 5.84 3.20
CA GLU A 401 -26.02 4.76 3.65
C GLU A 401 -27.31 5.33 4.26
N SER A 402 -28.46 4.92 3.72
CA SER A 402 -29.78 5.43 4.13
C SER A 402 -30.00 5.31 5.64
N ALA A 403 -30.31 6.43 6.29
CA ALA A 403 -30.55 6.46 7.73
C ALA A 403 -31.72 5.54 8.12
N LYS A 404 -31.47 4.66 9.10
CA LYS A 404 -32.54 3.90 9.77
C LYS A 404 -33.41 4.86 10.61
N PRO A 405 -34.65 4.47 10.98
CA PRO A 405 -35.49 5.26 11.86
C PRO A 405 -34.75 5.72 13.11
N LEU A 406 -34.88 7.01 13.44
CA LEU A 406 -34.12 7.67 14.49
C LEU A 406 -34.47 7.09 15.86
N THR A 407 -33.48 6.55 16.57
CA THR A 407 -33.55 6.41 18.04
C THR A 407 -32.67 7.49 18.66
N GLU A 408 -33.25 8.68 18.88
CA GLU A 408 -32.55 9.84 19.47
C GLU A 408 -31.87 9.46 20.80
N GLN A 409 -32.56 8.70 21.64
CA GLN A 409 -32.07 8.12 22.89
C GLN A 409 -30.71 7.38 22.72
N ALA A 410 -30.49 6.66 21.62
CA ALA A 410 -29.23 5.94 21.39
C ALA A 410 -28.07 6.89 21.03
N ARG A 411 -28.37 8.02 20.36
CA ARG A 411 -27.40 9.07 20.04
C ARG A 411 -27.08 9.94 21.26
N GLU A 412 -28.07 10.26 22.08
CA GLU A 412 -27.89 10.94 23.36
C GLU A 412 -27.01 10.10 24.30
N LEU A 413 -27.31 8.80 24.43
CA LEU A 413 -26.52 7.86 25.21
C LEU A 413 -25.06 7.78 24.72
N LEU A 414 -24.84 7.64 23.41
CA LEU A 414 -23.50 7.61 22.83
C LEU A 414 -22.74 8.94 23.05
N THR A 415 -23.44 10.08 22.97
CA THR A 415 -22.88 11.41 23.22
C THR A 415 -22.49 11.59 24.69
N ALA A 416 -23.34 11.16 25.62
CA ALA A 416 -23.06 11.18 27.05
C ALA A 416 -21.84 10.31 27.40
N LEU A 417 -21.80 9.06 26.90
CA LEU A 417 -20.67 8.15 27.07
C LEU A 417 -19.37 8.73 26.49
N ARG A 418 -19.39 9.27 25.27
CA ARG A 418 -18.22 9.94 24.66
C ARG A 418 -17.74 11.13 25.51
N SER A 419 -18.66 11.91 26.10
CA SER A 419 -18.32 13.04 26.98
C SER A 419 -17.66 12.58 28.29
N GLU A 420 -18.18 11.52 28.91
CA GLU A 420 -17.58 10.90 30.09
C GLU A 420 -16.19 10.32 29.80
N TRP A 421 -16.07 9.48 28.76
CA TRP A 421 -14.81 8.88 28.35
C TRP A 421 -13.76 9.94 28.00
N ARG A 422 -14.15 11.05 27.36
CA ARG A 422 -13.26 12.18 27.06
C ARG A 422 -12.67 12.78 28.34
N LYS A 423 -13.48 13.03 29.37
CA LYS A 423 -13.02 13.58 30.65
C LYS A 423 -12.04 12.64 31.35
N SER A 424 -12.40 11.37 31.44
CA SER A 424 -11.57 10.35 32.10
C SER A 424 -10.24 10.11 31.37
N LEU A 425 -10.25 10.01 30.04
CA LEU A 425 -9.03 9.85 29.23
C LEU A 425 -8.11 11.07 29.37
N LEU A 426 -8.66 12.29 29.39
CA LEU A 426 -7.88 13.52 29.57
C LEU A 426 -7.17 13.53 30.93
N GLN A 427 -7.85 13.11 32.00
CA GLN A 427 -7.27 13.00 33.34
C GLN A 427 -6.16 11.96 33.38
N THR A 428 -6.42 10.70 32.98
CA THR A 428 -5.42 9.62 33.05
C THR A 428 -4.21 9.89 32.14
N LEU A 429 -4.40 10.54 30.99
CA LEU A 429 -3.31 10.98 30.13
C LEU A 429 -2.39 12.01 30.84
N ARG A 430 -2.96 12.98 31.56
CA ARG A 430 -2.20 13.96 32.36
C ARG A 430 -1.43 13.31 33.50
N GLU A 431 -2.07 12.39 34.23
CA GLU A 431 -1.44 11.61 35.30
C GLU A 431 -0.26 10.77 34.75
N SER A 432 -0.44 10.13 33.58
CA SER A 432 0.63 9.41 32.87
C SER A 432 1.80 10.33 32.50
N LYS A 433 1.53 11.51 31.92
CA LYS A 433 2.55 12.50 31.59
C LYS A 433 3.34 12.94 32.84
N ILE A 434 2.67 13.24 33.95
CA ILE A 434 3.31 13.63 35.22
C ILE A 434 4.20 12.50 35.75
N HIS A 435 3.72 11.25 35.73
CA HIS A 435 4.51 10.09 36.15
C HIS A 435 5.75 9.89 35.29
N MET A 436 5.65 10.06 33.96
CA MET A 436 6.81 9.97 33.07
C MET A 436 7.78 11.16 33.22
N ALA A 437 7.29 12.36 33.53
CA ALA A 437 8.12 13.54 33.80
C ALA A 437 8.97 13.37 35.07
N ASN A 438 8.37 12.83 36.13
CA ASN A 438 8.99 12.69 37.46
C ASN A 438 9.95 11.50 37.58
N ARG A 439 9.98 10.59 36.60
CA ARG A 439 10.98 9.51 36.55
C ARG A 439 12.36 10.11 36.30
N ARG A 440 13.20 10.14 37.35
CA ARG A 440 14.64 10.45 37.30
C ARG A 440 15.46 9.35 36.58
N SER A 441 15.08 9.03 35.35
CA SER A 441 15.84 8.16 34.45
C SER A 441 16.46 9.02 33.35
N TRP A 442 17.77 8.90 33.18
CA TRP A 442 18.51 9.52 32.07
C TRP A 442 18.29 8.79 30.73
N GLN A 443 17.43 7.75 30.70
CA GLN A 443 17.01 7.04 29.50
C GLN A 443 15.85 7.76 28.81
N MET A 444 15.79 7.65 27.47
CA MET A 444 14.68 8.19 26.68
C MET A 444 13.33 7.60 27.14
N SER A 445 12.36 8.48 27.37
CA SER A 445 10.98 8.14 27.72
C SER A 445 10.00 8.61 26.63
N LEU A 446 8.75 8.17 26.70
CA LEU A 446 7.71 8.67 25.77
C LEU A 446 7.27 10.12 26.09
N TYR A 447 7.74 10.71 27.19
CA TYR A 447 7.24 12.00 27.69
C TYR A 447 7.32 13.15 26.67
N PRO A 448 8.45 13.43 25.98
CA PRO A 448 8.49 14.54 25.03
C PRO A 448 7.48 14.34 23.89
N TYR A 449 7.36 13.12 23.36
CA TYR A 449 6.41 12.78 22.29
C TYR A 449 4.93 12.91 22.71
N LEU A 450 4.65 12.76 24.00
CA LEU A 450 3.34 13.01 24.60
C LEU A 450 3.07 14.51 24.85
N CYS A 451 4.06 15.39 24.73
CA CYS A 451 3.91 16.83 24.93
C CYS A 451 3.86 17.65 23.62
N LEU A 452 3.97 17.00 22.46
CA LEU A 452 4.00 17.68 21.14
C LEU A 452 2.63 18.18 20.67
N LEU A 453 1.55 17.54 21.10
CA LEU A 453 0.18 17.93 20.81
C LEU A 453 -0.55 18.37 22.08
N GLU A 454 -1.73 19.00 21.93
CA GLU A 454 -2.58 19.28 23.09
C GLU A 454 -3.18 17.99 23.65
N ASP A 455 -3.41 17.94 24.97
CA ASP A 455 -4.01 16.77 25.63
C ASP A 455 -5.31 16.31 24.95
N LYS A 456 -6.14 17.27 24.51
CA LYS A 456 -7.42 17.02 23.84
C LYS A 456 -7.22 16.24 22.55
N GLU A 457 -6.20 16.58 21.75
CA GLU A 457 -5.97 15.94 20.44
C GLU A 457 -5.59 14.47 20.56
N TYR A 458 -4.79 14.08 21.58
CA TYR A 458 -4.52 12.67 21.84
C TYR A 458 -5.82 11.91 22.18
N VAL A 459 -6.72 12.53 22.96
CA VAL A 459 -8.02 11.96 23.31
C VAL A 459 -8.95 11.89 22.10
N ASP A 460 -8.92 12.87 21.20
CA ASP A 460 -9.67 12.86 19.93
C ASP A 460 -9.21 11.71 19.02
N ILE A 461 -7.90 11.54 18.82
CA ILE A 461 -7.32 10.42 18.05
C ILE A 461 -7.74 9.07 18.66
N MET A 462 -7.70 8.94 19.99
CA MET A 462 -8.14 7.75 20.72
C MET A 462 -9.64 7.45 20.49
N LEU A 463 -10.53 8.44 20.65
CA LEU A 463 -11.98 8.26 20.49
C LEU A 463 -12.41 8.07 19.02
N GLN A 464 -11.70 8.67 18.07
CA GLN A 464 -11.91 8.40 16.64
C GLN A 464 -11.62 6.93 16.33
N SER A 465 -10.50 6.37 16.82
CA SER A 465 -10.13 4.97 16.59
C SER A 465 -11.13 3.96 17.18
N LEU A 466 -11.84 4.33 18.24
CA LEU A 466 -12.91 3.52 18.82
C LEU A 466 -14.11 3.41 17.86
N SER A 467 -14.39 4.48 17.13
CA SER A 467 -15.54 4.55 16.21
C SER A 467 -15.27 3.82 14.88
N SER A 468 -14.00 3.70 14.48
CA SER A 468 -13.57 2.91 13.33
C SER A 468 -13.21 1.45 13.66
N LEU A 469 -13.22 1.04 14.93
CA LEU A 469 -12.84 -0.31 15.36
C LEU A 469 -13.92 -1.35 14.95
N PRO A 470 -13.59 -2.36 14.14
CA PRO A 470 -14.60 -3.26 13.61
C PRO A 470 -15.09 -4.28 14.67
N PRO A 471 -16.30 -4.85 14.55
CA PRO A 471 -16.88 -5.76 15.55
C PRO A 471 -16.06 -7.02 15.86
N GLN A 472 -15.28 -7.50 14.90
CA GLN A 472 -14.35 -8.62 15.08
C GLN A 472 -13.11 -8.27 15.91
N GLY A 473 -12.81 -6.99 16.11
CA GLY A 473 -11.57 -6.47 16.66
C GLY A 473 -10.44 -6.34 15.63
N GLU A 474 -9.41 -5.57 15.99
CA GLU A 474 -8.24 -5.31 15.15
C GLU A 474 -6.96 -5.83 15.83
N SER A 475 -5.91 -6.12 15.06
CA SER A 475 -4.61 -6.49 15.58
C SER A 475 -4.02 -5.35 16.42
N LEU A 476 -3.51 -5.68 17.62
CA LEU A 476 -2.90 -4.70 18.52
C LEU A 476 -1.78 -3.91 17.83
N LEU A 477 -0.96 -4.57 17.00
CA LEU A 477 0.14 -3.93 16.26
C LEU A 477 -0.38 -2.93 15.22
N VAL A 478 -1.47 -3.27 14.52
CA VAL A 478 -2.08 -2.41 13.49
C VAL A 478 -2.68 -1.17 14.14
N LEU A 479 -3.51 -1.36 15.18
CA LEU A 479 -4.13 -0.25 15.91
C LEU A 479 -3.10 0.67 16.57
N ALA A 480 -2.05 0.10 17.19
CA ALA A 480 -0.95 0.89 17.75
C ALA A 480 -0.19 1.67 16.68
N LYS A 481 0.14 1.06 15.54
CA LYS A 481 0.77 1.74 14.41
C LYS A 481 -0.10 2.90 13.89
N GLU A 482 -1.40 2.68 13.72
CA GLU A 482 -2.35 3.70 13.24
C GLU A 482 -2.37 4.92 14.18
N LEU A 483 -2.59 4.69 15.48
CA LEU A 483 -2.60 5.75 16.50
C LEU A 483 -1.28 6.52 16.55
N GLY A 484 -0.14 5.82 16.51
CA GLY A 484 1.18 6.43 16.46
C GLY A 484 1.43 7.26 15.21
N THR A 485 0.92 6.80 14.05
CA THR A 485 1.03 7.52 12.77
C THR A 485 0.17 8.78 12.77
N LYS A 486 -1.06 8.73 13.31
CA LYS A 486 -1.95 9.90 13.44
C LYS A 486 -1.32 11.00 14.32
N ILE A 487 -0.65 10.62 15.42
CA ILE A 487 0.09 11.55 16.26
C ILE A 487 1.29 12.16 15.49
N TYR A 488 2.07 11.34 14.78
CA TYR A 488 3.21 11.81 13.98
C TYR A 488 2.77 12.78 12.88
N ASN A 489 1.69 12.49 12.16
CA ASN A 489 1.17 13.35 11.09
C ASN A 489 0.76 14.74 11.63
N LYS A 490 -0.01 14.80 12.72
CA LYS A 490 -0.34 16.07 13.38
C LYS A 490 0.89 16.82 13.87
N TYR A 491 1.89 16.13 14.40
CA TYR A 491 3.16 16.75 14.78
C TYR A 491 3.91 17.33 13.57
N ALA A 492 3.99 16.59 12.45
CA ALA A 492 4.68 17.05 11.23
C ALA A 492 4.01 18.30 10.64
N VAL A 493 2.68 18.33 10.55
CA VAL A 493 1.90 19.51 10.14
C VAL A 493 2.23 20.70 11.06
N ARG A 494 2.16 20.50 12.38
CA ARG A 494 2.45 21.57 13.36
C ARG A 494 3.91 22.02 13.36
N LYS A 495 4.87 21.15 13.00
CA LYS A 495 6.29 21.51 12.83
C LYS A 495 6.42 22.53 11.68
N LYS A 496 5.87 22.20 10.51
CA LYS A 496 5.85 23.10 9.33
C LYS A 496 5.09 24.41 9.57
N SER A 497 4.00 24.38 10.33
CA SER A 497 3.25 25.59 10.70
C SER A 497 4.02 26.55 11.61
N ARG A 498 4.97 26.06 12.43
CA ARG A 498 5.75 26.90 13.34
C ARG A 498 7.01 27.50 12.70
N SER A 499 7.60 26.83 11.70
CA SER A 499 8.91 27.18 11.12
C SER A 499 8.83 28.12 9.89
N ARG A 500 7.79 28.98 9.83
CA ARG A 500 7.39 29.85 8.69
C ARG A 500 7.29 29.17 7.30
N LEU A 501 7.44 27.85 7.24
CA LEU A 501 7.52 27.09 6.00
C LEU A 501 6.17 27.10 5.27
N MET A 502 5.07 27.12 6.01
CA MET A 502 3.70 27.25 5.48
C MET A 502 3.51 28.56 4.71
N GLU A 503 3.92 29.70 5.27
CA GLU A 503 3.88 31.03 4.61
C GLU A 503 4.73 31.04 3.33
N LYS A 504 5.92 30.42 3.38
CA LYS A 504 6.79 30.31 2.21
C LYS A 504 6.21 29.40 1.12
N ILE A 505 5.66 28.23 1.48
CA ILE A 505 5.00 27.33 0.52
C ILE A 505 3.82 28.05 -0.14
N GLN A 506 3.03 28.81 0.62
CA GLN A 506 1.96 29.65 0.08
C GLN A 506 2.50 30.66 -0.95
N LYS A 507 3.54 31.44 -0.61
CA LYS A 507 4.13 32.40 -1.56
C LYS A 507 4.62 31.72 -2.84
N VAL A 508 5.36 30.60 -2.72
CA VAL A 508 5.86 29.85 -3.88
C VAL A 508 4.70 29.30 -4.71
N TYR A 509 3.63 28.81 -4.08
CA TYR A 509 2.45 28.31 -4.78
C TYR A 509 1.68 29.44 -5.51
N ASP A 510 1.53 30.61 -4.88
CA ASP A 510 0.87 31.79 -5.45
C ASP A 510 1.56 32.30 -6.73
N GLU A 511 2.87 32.09 -6.85
CA GLU A 511 3.67 32.37 -8.06
C GLU A 511 3.70 31.18 -9.04
N TYR A 512 3.72 29.93 -8.55
CA TYR A 512 3.67 28.69 -9.33
C TYR A 512 2.39 28.56 -10.18
N VAL A 513 1.26 29.01 -9.64
CA VAL A 513 -0.04 29.04 -10.32
C VAL A 513 -0.01 29.75 -11.68
N GLN A 514 0.91 30.71 -11.91
CA GLN A 514 1.10 31.39 -13.19
C GLN A 514 1.48 30.44 -14.34
N LEU A 515 2.12 29.30 -14.04
CA LEU A 515 2.41 28.28 -15.04
C LEU A 515 1.13 27.53 -15.43
N LEU A 516 0.32 27.16 -14.44
CA LEU A 516 -0.84 26.28 -14.63
C LEU A 516 -2.09 27.00 -15.18
N ALA A 517 -2.26 28.29 -14.88
CA ALA A 517 -3.50 29.01 -15.16
C ALA A 517 -3.68 29.42 -16.64
N LYS A 518 -4.93 29.41 -17.13
CA LYS A 518 -5.30 29.73 -18.53
C LYS A 518 -5.16 31.20 -18.92
N ASP A 519 -5.27 32.10 -17.94
CA ASP A 519 -5.17 33.56 -18.08
C ASP A 519 -3.72 34.08 -17.99
N ALA A 520 -2.77 33.21 -17.64
CA ALA A 520 -1.35 33.55 -17.52
C ALA A 520 -0.55 33.13 -18.77
N GLN A 521 0.42 33.94 -19.19
CA GLN A 521 1.21 33.74 -20.42
C GLN A 521 2.38 32.74 -20.28
N LEU A 522 2.70 32.28 -19.07
CA LEU A 522 3.87 31.42 -18.82
C LEU A 522 3.55 29.95 -19.11
N ASP A 523 4.20 29.35 -20.10
CA ASP A 523 3.97 27.96 -20.54
C ASP A 523 5.25 27.16 -20.84
N SER A 524 6.43 27.77 -20.71
CA SER A 524 7.71 27.24 -21.23
C SER A 524 8.50 26.35 -20.26
N TYR A 525 7.91 25.93 -19.15
CA TYR A 525 8.59 25.19 -18.07
C TYR A 525 7.79 23.96 -17.65
N LEU A 526 8.48 22.90 -17.23
CA LEU A 526 7.82 21.81 -16.51
C LEU A 526 7.48 22.26 -15.07
N PRO A 527 6.42 21.69 -14.44
CA PRO A 527 5.99 22.06 -13.09
C PRO A 527 7.11 22.07 -12.04
N ARG A 528 7.99 21.06 -12.07
CA ARG A 528 9.15 20.95 -11.15
C ARG A 528 10.19 22.04 -11.40
N GLU A 529 10.55 22.29 -12.66
CA GLU A 529 11.58 23.27 -13.04
C GLU A 529 11.16 24.69 -12.65
N TYR A 530 9.88 25.03 -12.83
CA TYR A 530 9.37 26.33 -12.40
C TYR A 530 9.31 26.44 -10.88
N TRP A 531 8.90 25.37 -10.18
CA TRP A 531 8.93 25.35 -8.70
C TRP A 531 10.34 25.54 -8.15
N GLU A 532 11.33 24.81 -8.67
CA GLU A 532 12.75 24.94 -8.27
C GLU A 532 13.28 26.36 -8.52
N LYS A 533 12.91 26.99 -9.65
CA LYS A 533 13.24 28.39 -9.96
C LYS A 533 12.67 29.37 -8.92
N LEU A 534 11.40 29.20 -8.53
CA LEU A 534 10.73 30.02 -7.52
C LEU A 534 11.27 29.79 -6.10
N GLU A 535 11.63 28.55 -5.78
CA GLU A 535 12.27 28.19 -4.50
C GLU A 535 13.64 28.86 -4.38
N ALA A 536 14.46 28.81 -5.44
CA ALA A 536 15.78 29.41 -5.51
C ALA A 536 15.75 30.94 -5.32
N SER A 537 14.79 31.64 -5.93
CA SER A 537 14.60 33.10 -5.71
C SER A 537 14.11 33.44 -4.31
N SER A 538 13.62 32.46 -3.55
CA SER A 538 13.02 32.65 -2.21
C SER A 538 13.99 32.40 -1.04
N GLY A 539 15.31 32.31 -1.28
CA GLY A 539 16.35 32.36 -0.24
C GLY A 539 16.59 31.07 0.57
N SER A 540 15.66 30.65 1.42
CA SER A 540 15.79 29.45 2.27
C SER A 540 15.42 28.16 1.53
N SER A 541 15.80 26.98 2.03
CA SER A 541 15.37 25.69 1.45
C SER A 541 13.94 25.33 1.89
N LEU A 542 13.09 24.82 1.00
CA LEU A 542 11.82 24.15 1.37
C LEU A 542 12.06 22.71 1.87
N LEU A 543 13.21 22.12 1.51
CA LEU A 543 13.64 20.82 2.01
C LEU A 543 14.04 20.93 3.49
N SER A 544 13.14 20.55 4.40
CA SER A 544 13.51 20.22 5.77
C SER A 544 14.13 18.82 5.83
N LYS A 545 15.30 18.67 6.44
CA LYS A 545 15.94 17.36 6.73
C LYS A 545 15.36 16.75 8.02
N ASP A 546 14.04 16.73 8.16
CA ASP A 546 13.32 16.23 9.33
C ASP A 546 13.66 14.75 9.64
N CYS A 547 14.00 14.42 10.89
CA CYS A 547 14.11 13.02 11.29
C CYS A 547 12.72 12.35 11.33
N THR A 548 12.40 11.54 10.32
CA THR A 548 11.21 10.69 10.33
C THR A 548 11.21 9.78 11.55
N TRP A 549 10.09 9.68 12.26
CA TRP A 549 10.02 8.84 13.45
C TRP A 549 10.19 7.36 13.12
N PRO A 550 11.05 6.63 13.85
CA PRO A 550 11.17 5.18 13.70
C PRO A 550 9.84 4.47 13.90
N HIS A 551 9.55 3.45 13.08
CA HIS A 551 8.33 2.65 13.22
C HIS A 551 8.15 2.10 14.65
N ILE A 552 9.24 1.65 15.28
CA ILE A 552 9.25 1.16 16.66
C ILE A 552 8.78 2.21 17.68
N LEU A 553 9.09 3.49 17.47
CA LEU A 553 8.63 4.59 18.31
C LEU A 553 7.13 4.85 18.13
N MET A 554 6.65 4.87 16.88
CA MET A 554 5.22 5.03 16.60
C MET A 554 4.39 3.90 17.22
N VAL A 555 4.85 2.64 17.11
CA VAL A 555 4.20 1.49 17.76
C VAL A 555 4.23 1.59 19.28
N GLN A 556 5.35 2.02 19.89
CA GLN A 556 5.43 2.21 21.35
C GLN A 556 4.45 3.29 21.84
N LEU A 557 4.40 4.42 21.14
CA LEU A 557 3.52 5.55 21.46
C LEU A 557 2.04 5.14 21.32
N GLY A 558 1.68 4.51 20.21
CA GLY A 558 0.32 4.03 19.99
C GLY A 558 -0.08 2.88 20.90
N THR A 559 0.84 1.99 21.29
CA THR A 559 0.57 0.95 22.30
C THR A 559 0.19 1.59 23.63
N HIS A 560 0.88 2.67 24.04
CA HIS A 560 0.50 3.42 25.23
C HIS A 560 -0.90 4.05 25.13
N MET A 561 -1.29 4.55 23.95
CA MET A 561 -2.66 5.04 23.71
C MET A 561 -3.70 3.91 23.81
N VAL A 562 -3.40 2.72 23.27
CA VAL A 562 -4.27 1.54 23.39
C VAL A 562 -4.41 1.08 24.85
N GLU A 563 -3.33 1.09 25.63
CA GLU A 563 -3.35 0.75 27.06
C GLU A 563 -4.28 1.72 27.85
N LEU A 564 -4.19 3.03 27.58
CA LEU A 564 -5.08 4.04 28.16
C LEU A 564 -6.54 3.80 27.76
N LEU A 565 -6.81 3.56 26.47
CA LEU A 565 -8.13 3.21 25.95
C LEU A 565 -8.75 2.00 26.68
N VAL A 566 -7.99 0.91 26.82
CA VAL A 566 -8.45 -0.33 27.47
C VAL A 566 -8.66 -0.15 28.97
N GLN A 567 -7.80 0.63 29.65
CA GLN A 567 -7.90 0.87 31.09
C GLN A 567 -9.08 1.79 31.46
N VAL A 568 -9.32 2.83 30.66
CA VAL A 568 -10.22 3.93 31.01
C VAL A 568 -11.63 3.73 30.47
N ILE A 569 -11.81 3.27 29.22
CA ILE A 569 -13.14 3.21 28.61
C ILE A 569 -13.95 2.04 29.19
N LYS A 570 -14.95 2.38 29.98
CA LYS A 570 -15.87 1.46 30.66
C LYS A 570 -17.32 1.86 30.41
N VAL A 571 -18.23 0.90 30.57
CA VAL A 571 -19.67 1.09 30.42
C VAL A 571 -20.41 0.26 31.48
N GLN A 572 -21.61 0.69 31.87
CA GLN A 572 -22.47 -0.12 32.75
C GLN A 572 -22.96 -1.37 32.02
N SER A 573 -22.87 -2.54 32.66
CA SER A 573 -23.35 -3.83 32.13
C SER A 573 -24.86 -3.85 31.86
N ASN A 574 -25.64 -3.08 32.61
CA ASN A 574 -27.10 -3.00 32.53
C ASN A 574 -27.62 -1.90 31.58
N ILE A 575 -26.74 -1.18 30.88
CA ILE A 575 -27.09 0.00 30.07
C ILE A 575 -28.06 -0.28 28.91
N LEU A 576 -28.08 -1.52 28.40
CA LEU A 576 -29.03 -2.00 27.37
C LEU A 576 -30.05 -3.02 27.90
N ASN A 577 -29.89 -3.45 29.16
CA ASN A 577 -30.79 -4.41 29.80
C ASN A 577 -30.84 -4.14 31.32
N PRO A 578 -31.88 -3.43 31.80
CA PRO A 578 -32.03 -3.09 33.21
C PRO A 578 -32.10 -4.28 34.18
N SER A 579 -32.35 -5.50 33.69
CA SER A 579 -32.41 -6.71 34.53
C SER A 579 -31.03 -7.23 34.97
N LEU A 580 -29.93 -6.67 34.46
CA LEU A 580 -28.57 -7.04 34.82
C LEU A 580 -28.07 -6.22 36.02
N GLU A 581 -27.14 -6.79 36.79
CA GLU A 581 -26.44 -6.06 37.85
C GLU A 581 -25.70 -4.84 37.28
N ALA A 582 -25.74 -3.71 37.99
CA ALA A 582 -25.11 -2.45 37.58
C ALA A 582 -23.60 -2.46 37.89
N LYS A 583 -22.78 -2.90 36.92
CA LYS A 583 -21.32 -3.02 37.07
C LYS A 583 -20.58 -2.33 35.92
N LEU A 584 -19.53 -1.59 36.25
CA LEU A 584 -18.62 -1.03 35.24
C LEU A 584 -17.76 -2.14 34.62
N ILE A 585 -17.93 -2.36 33.32
CA ILE A 585 -17.16 -3.33 32.52
C ILE A 585 -16.29 -2.60 31.47
N PRO A 586 -15.09 -3.10 31.14
CA PRO A 586 -14.28 -2.54 30.05
C PRO A 586 -14.98 -2.64 28.69
N VAL A 587 -14.91 -1.58 27.91
CA VAL A 587 -15.46 -1.54 26.53
C VAL A 587 -14.52 -2.23 25.54
N LEU A 588 -13.22 -2.26 25.82
CA LEU A 588 -12.20 -2.93 25.00
C LEU A 588 -11.51 -4.03 25.81
N TYR A 589 -11.18 -5.14 25.15
CA TYR A 589 -10.45 -6.25 25.79
C TYR A 589 -9.40 -6.86 24.87
N HIS A 590 -8.28 -7.29 25.49
CA HIS A 590 -7.24 -8.04 24.81
C HIS A 590 -7.68 -9.49 24.57
N VAL A 591 -7.66 -9.91 23.31
CA VAL A 591 -7.91 -11.31 22.91
C VAL A 591 -6.65 -11.84 22.24
N TYR A 592 -6.29 -13.08 22.54
CA TYR A 592 -5.22 -13.78 21.82
C TYR A 592 -5.82 -14.83 20.89
N SER A 593 -5.40 -14.81 19.63
CA SER A 593 -5.81 -15.79 18.62
C SER A 593 -4.60 -16.47 18.00
N PHE A 594 -4.66 -17.78 17.82
CA PHE A 594 -3.64 -18.52 17.08
C PHE A 594 -3.93 -18.43 15.58
N ARG A 595 -3.08 -17.71 14.84
CA ARG A 595 -3.04 -17.80 13.38
C ARG A 595 -1.87 -18.71 13.01
N SER A 596 -2.16 -19.84 12.38
CA SER A 596 -1.19 -20.93 12.14
C SER A 596 -0.65 -21.49 13.46
N SER A 597 0.62 -21.25 13.78
CA SER A 597 1.29 -21.65 15.02
C SER A 597 1.72 -20.47 15.90
N ARG A 598 1.36 -19.24 15.52
CA ARG A 598 1.73 -18.00 16.25
C ARG A 598 0.52 -17.41 16.94
N GLN A 599 0.72 -17.02 18.20
CA GLN A 599 -0.25 -16.26 18.99
C GLN A 599 -0.17 -14.78 18.58
N ILE A 600 -1.30 -14.19 18.22
CA ILE A 600 -1.42 -12.78 17.84
C ILE A 600 -2.42 -12.10 18.79
N GLY A 601 -2.04 -10.92 19.30
CA GLY A 601 -2.89 -10.08 20.13
C GLY A 601 -3.84 -9.22 19.30
N PHE A 602 -5.10 -9.17 19.70
CA PHE A 602 -6.18 -8.36 19.15
C PHE A 602 -6.79 -7.48 20.24
N ILE A 603 -7.24 -6.28 19.86
CA ILE A 603 -8.14 -5.46 20.65
C ILE A 603 -9.53 -5.63 20.08
N LYS A 604 -10.49 -6.07 20.91
CA LYS A 604 -11.86 -6.32 20.48
C LYS A 604 -12.85 -5.46 21.28
N PRO A 605 -13.87 -4.87 20.65
CA PRO A 605 -14.93 -4.16 21.36
C PRO A 605 -15.91 -5.12 22.04
N HIS A 606 -16.46 -4.69 23.17
CA HIS A 606 -17.56 -5.37 23.86
C HIS A 606 -18.84 -5.27 23.00
N PRO A 607 -19.66 -6.34 22.88
CA PRO A 607 -20.85 -6.33 22.02
C PRO A 607 -21.84 -5.18 22.31
N ILE A 608 -21.92 -4.71 23.56
CA ILE A 608 -22.71 -3.52 23.94
C ILE A 608 -22.30 -2.28 23.14
N LEU A 609 -21.00 -2.04 22.93
CA LEU A 609 -20.55 -0.89 22.12
C LEU A 609 -21.01 -1.05 20.67
N THR A 610 -20.82 -2.23 20.06
CA THR A 610 -21.27 -2.50 18.70
C THR A 610 -22.78 -2.31 18.54
N GLN A 611 -23.57 -2.70 19.55
CA GLN A 611 -25.00 -2.51 19.56
C GLN A 611 -25.38 -1.02 19.71
N ILE A 612 -24.74 -0.27 20.62
CA ILE A 612 -24.95 1.18 20.77
C ILE A 612 -24.61 1.92 19.46
N LEU A 613 -23.45 1.66 18.86
CA LEU A 613 -23.04 2.27 17.58
C LEU A 613 -24.02 1.92 16.45
N SER A 614 -24.45 0.66 16.36
CA SER A 614 -25.41 0.22 15.34
C SER A 614 -26.82 0.80 15.53
N SER A 615 -27.22 1.13 16.77
CA SER A 615 -28.51 1.77 17.07
C SER A 615 -28.45 3.29 16.89
N ALA A 616 -27.32 3.91 17.25
CA ALA A 616 -27.09 5.34 17.07
C ALA A 616 -27.10 5.75 15.59
N ALA A 617 -26.71 4.84 14.68
CA ALA A 617 -26.75 5.01 13.23
C ALA A 617 -26.20 6.38 12.79
N GLU A 618 -24.90 6.60 13.05
CA GLU A 618 -24.23 7.86 12.76
C GLU A 618 -24.29 8.18 11.26
N THR A 619 -24.71 9.40 10.92
CA THR A 619 -24.88 9.87 9.54
C THR A 619 -23.60 10.47 8.95
N THR A 620 -22.49 10.44 9.69
CA THR A 620 -21.22 11.05 9.31
C THR A 620 -20.04 10.10 9.47
N LEU A 621 -19.03 10.26 8.62
CA LEU A 621 -17.79 9.49 8.60
C LEU A 621 -16.60 10.45 8.68
N THR A 622 -15.61 10.17 9.53
CA THR A 622 -14.43 11.04 9.72
C THR A 622 -13.14 10.35 9.31
N PHE A 623 -12.45 10.92 8.33
CA PHE A 623 -11.21 10.42 7.76
C PHE A 623 -10.03 11.37 8.07
N ASP A 624 -8.79 10.89 7.92
CA ASP A 624 -7.62 11.77 7.87
C ASP A 624 -7.60 12.55 6.53
N SER A 625 -7.08 13.78 6.50
CA SER A 625 -7.18 14.67 5.34
C SER A 625 -6.53 14.12 4.06
N PHE A 626 -5.41 13.39 4.18
CA PHE A 626 -4.75 12.74 3.02
C PHE A 626 -5.59 11.65 2.36
N VAL A 627 -6.65 11.14 3.02
CA VAL A 627 -7.56 10.15 2.44
C VAL A 627 -8.44 10.77 1.36
N MET A 628 -8.66 12.09 1.42
CA MET A 628 -9.42 12.81 0.40
C MET A 628 -8.56 13.10 -0.84
N PRO A 629 -9.17 13.18 -2.03
CA PRO A 629 -8.54 13.81 -3.19
C PRO A 629 -8.23 15.29 -2.90
N MET A 630 -7.18 15.84 -3.53
CA MET A 630 -6.80 17.25 -3.32
C MET A 630 -7.74 18.21 -4.04
N LEU A 631 -8.02 19.37 -3.44
CA LEU A 631 -8.89 20.41 -4.01
C LEU A 631 -8.16 21.41 -4.93
N CYS A 632 -6.83 21.31 -5.01
CA CYS A 632 -5.94 22.05 -5.90
C CYS A 632 -4.94 21.11 -6.58
N PRO A 633 -4.24 21.56 -7.65
CA PRO A 633 -3.10 20.84 -8.21
C PRO A 633 -2.05 20.49 -7.13
N PRO A 634 -1.50 19.26 -7.09
CA PRO A 634 -0.52 18.86 -6.09
C PRO A 634 0.75 19.70 -6.10
N VAL A 635 1.49 19.69 -4.98
CA VAL A 635 2.85 20.24 -4.94
C VAL A 635 3.74 19.32 -5.81
N PRO A 636 4.50 19.85 -6.78
CA PRO A 636 5.36 19.03 -7.61
C PRO A 636 6.46 18.37 -6.77
N TRP A 637 6.70 17.10 -7.07
CA TRP A 637 7.88 16.37 -6.62
C TRP A 637 9.15 17.05 -7.14
N THR A 638 9.97 17.54 -6.21
CA THR A 638 11.33 18.07 -6.47
C THR A 638 12.41 17.17 -5.87
N SER A 639 12.05 16.25 -4.96
CA SER A 639 12.97 15.31 -4.33
C SER A 639 12.23 14.07 -3.80
N PRO A 640 12.94 13.00 -3.39
CA PRO A 640 12.34 11.84 -2.71
C PRO A 640 11.57 12.14 -1.41
N HIS A 641 11.65 13.38 -0.90
CA HIS A 641 11.08 13.81 0.38
C HIS A 641 10.03 14.93 0.27
N PHE A 642 9.90 15.58 -0.89
CA PHE A 642 9.08 16.78 -1.08
C PHE A 642 8.30 16.70 -2.38
N GLY A 643 6.97 16.76 -2.26
CA GLY A 643 5.97 16.64 -3.32
C GLY A 643 4.66 16.05 -2.80
N ALA A 644 3.66 15.95 -3.69
CA ALA A 644 2.29 15.52 -3.42
C ALA A 644 1.49 16.50 -2.53
N TYR A 645 1.29 16.18 -1.24
CA TYR A 645 0.51 17.02 -0.32
C TYR A 645 1.28 18.27 0.12
N ILE A 646 0.57 19.32 0.56
CA ILE A 646 1.17 20.60 0.91
C ILE A 646 1.94 20.50 2.26
N LEU A 647 1.26 19.99 3.28
CA LEU A 647 1.75 19.94 4.65
C LEU A 647 2.16 18.51 5.04
N LEU A 648 1.42 17.49 4.62
CA LEU A 648 1.70 16.12 5.04
C LEU A 648 2.95 15.51 4.34
N PRO A 649 3.88 14.87 5.09
CA PRO A 649 5.07 14.28 4.51
C PRO A 649 4.71 13.03 3.69
N THR A 650 5.06 13.04 2.40
CA THR A 650 4.79 11.93 1.48
C THR A 650 6.08 11.25 1.07
N LYS A 651 6.10 9.92 1.06
CA LYS A 651 7.24 9.15 0.50
C LYS A 651 7.05 8.95 -0.99
N LEU A 652 8.10 9.20 -1.77
CA LEU A 652 8.14 8.89 -3.20
C LEU A 652 7.90 7.39 -3.44
N MET A 653 8.68 6.52 -2.77
CA MET A 653 8.51 5.06 -2.82
C MET A 653 7.73 4.50 -1.62
N ARG A 654 6.68 3.72 -1.90
CA ARG A 654 6.01 2.80 -0.97
C ARG A 654 6.97 1.65 -0.64
N CYS A 655 7.58 1.70 0.54
CA CYS A 655 8.52 0.68 1.01
C CYS A 655 7.97 -0.08 2.22
N VAL A 656 8.18 -1.40 2.23
CA VAL A 656 7.94 -2.27 3.40
C VAL A 656 8.70 -1.71 4.62
N GLU A 657 8.08 -1.77 5.80
CA GLU A 657 8.72 -1.38 7.06
C GLU A 657 10.11 -1.97 7.25
N GLY A 658 11.09 -1.12 7.56
CA GLY A 658 12.49 -1.50 7.76
C GLY A 658 13.33 -1.58 6.48
N ALA A 659 12.74 -1.49 5.28
CA ALA A 659 13.47 -1.44 4.01
C ALA A 659 14.04 -0.04 3.69
N ILE A 660 14.85 0.50 4.61
CA ILE A 660 15.46 1.85 4.51
C ILE A 660 16.42 1.96 3.30
N GLN A 661 16.95 0.82 2.81
CA GLN A 661 17.85 0.73 1.66
C GLN A 661 17.35 1.51 0.42
N HIS A 662 16.06 1.46 0.09
CA HIS A 662 15.50 2.23 -1.03
C HIS A 662 15.64 3.73 -0.84
N GLN A 663 15.30 4.20 0.36
CA GLN A 663 15.32 5.63 0.67
C GLN A 663 16.75 6.17 0.60
N LEU A 664 17.72 5.40 1.12
CA LEU A 664 19.15 5.72 1.01
C LEU A 664 19.64 5.72 -0.45
N LEU A 665 19.27 4.73 -1.26
CA LEU A 665 19.64 4.70 -2.68
C LEU A 665 19.05 5.88 -3.46
N LEU A 666 17.85 6.36 -3.10
CA LEU A 666 17.26 7.57 -3.69
C LEU A 666 17.93 8.86 -3.20
N GLU A 667 18.43 8.90 -1.96
CA GLU A 667 19.19 10.02 -1.39
C GLU A 667 20.64 10.09 -1.93
N GLU A 668 21.26 8.94 -2.22
CA GLU A 668 22.62 8.80 -2.77
C GLU A 668 22.68 8.98 -4.30
N CYS A 669 21.53 8.95 -4.99
CA CYS A 669 21.45 9.11 -6.44
C CYS A 669 21.60 10.60 -6.85
N PRO A 670 22.34 10.92 -7.93
CA PRO A 670 22.32 12.27 -8.53
C PRO A 670 20.89 12.72 -8.84
N ARG A 671 20.54 13.97 -8.45
CA ARG A 671 19.15 14.48 -8.58
C ARG A 671 18.66 14.44 -10.03
N SER A 672 19.54 14.81 -10.97
CA SER A 672 19.34 14.75 -12.42
C SER A 672 18.90 13.39 -12.97
N ASN A 673 19.23 12.28 -12.29
CA ASN A 673 18.78 10.94 -12.66
C ASN A 673 17.32 10.64 -12.24
N LEU A 674 16.76 11.42 -11.32
CA LEU A 674 15.38 11.24 -10.85
C LEU A 674 14.38 12.19 -11.53
N HIS A 675 14.85 13.29 -12.14
CA HIS A 675 14.00 14.35 -12.72
C HIS A 675 12.86 13.79 -13.59
N SER A 676 13.16 12.85 -14.49
CA SER A 676 12.19 12.18 -15.37
C SER A 676 11.07 11.46 -14.62
N VAL A 677 11.40 10.78 -13.53
CA VAL A 677 10.46 10.04 -12.68
C VAL A 677 9.59 11.01 -11.87
N LEU A 678 10.20 12.08 -11.34
CA LEU A 678 9.47 13.12 -10.60
C LEU A 678 8.50 13.86 -11.55
N ASP A 679 8.95 14.26 -12.73
CA ASP A 679 8.16 14.98 -13.73
C ASP A 679 6.98 14.13 -14.25
N ALA A 680 7.17 12.83 -14.46
CA ALA A 680 6.08 11.92 -14.83
C ALA A 680 5.04 11.77 -13.69
N LEU A 681 5.46 11.68 -12.42
CA LEU A 681 4.55 11.67 -11.27
C LEU A 681 3.80 13.00 -11.12
N ASN A 682 4.45 14.13 -11.42
CA ASN A 682 3.85 15.46 -11.39
C ASN A 682 2.75 15.60 -12.44
N GLN A 683 2.99 15.12 -13.65
CA GLN A 683 1.98 15.09 -14.71
C GLN A 683 0.78 14.23 -14.33
N LEU A 684 0.99 13.00 -13.85
CA LEU A 684 -0.09 12.12 -13.38
C LEU A 684 -0.89 12.76 -12.22
N GLY A 685 -0.20 13.52 -11.36
CA GLY A 685 -0.81 14.28 -10.25
C GLY A 685 -1.62 15.49 -10.68
N ASN A 686 -1.21 16.19 -11.74
CA ASN A 686 -1.83 17.43 -12.20
C ASN A 686 -3.11 17.23 -13.03
N CYS A 687 -3.47 16.00 -13.40
CA CYS A 687 -4.73 15.71 -14.09
C CYS A 687 -5.95 16.01 -13.19
N PRO A 688 -6.85 16.93 -13.59
CA PRO A 688 -8.03 17.28 -12.80
C PRO A 688 -9.21 16.32 -13.11
N TRP A 689 -9.95 15.95 -12.07
CA TRP A 689 -11.06 14.98 -12.13
C TRP A 689 -12.37 15.58 -11.60
N LYS A 690 -13.49 15.05 -12.09
CA LYS A 690 -14.85 15.33 -11.57
C LYS A 690 -15.68 14.05 -11.48
N ILE A 691 -16.82 14.15 -10.79
CA ILE A 691 -17.77 13.05 -10.60
C ILE A 691 -18.77 12.96 -11.75
N ASN A 692 -18.98 11.74 -12.26
CA ASN A 692 -20.08 11.37 -13.13
C ASN A 692 -21.37 11.22 -12.31
N GLN A 693 -22.05 12.34 -12.04
CA GLN A 693 -23.16 12.39 -11.10
C GLN A 693 -24.31 11.40 -11.42
N PRO A 694 -24.81 11.27 -12.67
CA PRO A 694 -25.89 10.32 -12.97
C PRO A 694 -25.53 8.86 -12.66
N VAL A 695 -24.28 8.47 -12.93
CA VAL A 695 -23.79 7.12 -12.64
C VAL A 695 -23.64 6.90 -11.13
N LEU A 696 -23.14 7.91 -10.40
CA LEU A 696 -23.06 7.85 -8.94
C LEU A 696 -24.45 7.70 -8.30
N ASP A 697 -25.48 8.39 -8.82
CA ASP A 697 -26.85 8.33 -8.29
C ASP A 697 -27.49 6.96 -8.47
N ILE A 698 -27.30 6.34 -9.65
CA ILE A 698 -27.75 4.96 -9.91
C ILE A 698 -27.04 3.98 -8.96
N ILE A 699 -25.73 4.14 -8.76
CA ILE A 699 -24.94 3.27 -7.86
C ILE A 699 -25.38 3.42 -6.40
N ILE A 700 -25.59 4.65 -5.91
CA ILE A 700 -26.09 4.92 -4.55
C ILE A 700 -27.51 4.38 -4.37
N SER A 701 -28.38 4.49 -5.39
CA SER A 701 -29.72 3.92 -5.38
C SER A 701 -29.71 2.39 -5.19
N ILE A 702 -28.93 1.66 -6.00
CA ILE A 702 -28.79 0.21 -5.86
C ILE A 702 -28.13 -0.16 -4.51
N PHE A 703 -27.13 0.63 -4.07
CA PHE A 703 -26.47 0.43 -2.78
C PHE A 703 -27.45 0.57 -1.61
N ASN A 704 -28.32 1.58 -1.58
CA ASN A 704 -29.30 1.77 -0.52
C ASN A 704 -30.52 0.84 -0.60
N ALA A 705 -30.76 0.22 -1.76
CA ALA A 705 -31.69 -0.88 -1.90
C ALA A 705 -31.08 -2.20 -1.34
N LYS A 706 -31.02 -3.25 -2.17
CA LYS A 706 -30.50 -4.57 -1.77
C LYS A 706 -29.05 -4.84 -2.21
N GLY A 707 -28.38 -3.88 -2.85
CA GLY A 707 -27.17 -4.14 -3.60
C GLY A 707 -27.42 -5.01 -4.84
N SER A 708 -26.35 -5.47 -5.48
CA SER A 708 -26.39 -6.38 -6.63
C SER A 708 -25.06 -7.11 -6.77
N GLU A 709 -25.05 -8.43 -6.52
CA GLU A 709 -23.85 -9.27 -6.69
C GLU A 709 -23.39 -9.30 -8.16
N LYS A 710 -24.34 -9.25 -9.13
CA LYS A 710 -24.06 -9.14 -10.57
C LYS A 710 -23.28 -7.86 -10.92
N LEU A 711 -23.70 -6.71 -10.36
CA LEU A 711 -23.09 -5.40 -10.62
C LEU A 711 -21.97 -5.05 -9.62
N SER A 712 -21.50 -6.02 -8.84
CA SER A 712 -20.48 -5.83 -7.79
C SER A 712 -20.80 -4.74 -6.74
N ILE A 713 -22.08 -4.42 -6.52
CA ILE A 713 -22.52 -3.54 -5.43
C ILE A 713 -22.84 -4.41 -4.21
N PRO A 714 -22.12 -4.28 -3.09
CA PRO A 714 -22.28 -5.18 -1.96
C PRO A 714 -23.64 -5.02 -1.28
N PRO A 715 -24.36 -6.12 -1.01
CA PRO A 715 -25.65 -6.09 -0.32
C PRO A 715 -25.50 -5.68 1.17
N PRO A 716 -26.55 -5.11 1.79
CA PRO A 716 -26.57 -4.86 3.22
C PRO A 716 -26.59 -6.16 4.04
N LEU A 717 -26.21 -6.08 5.32
CA LEU A 717 -26.14 -7.24 6.22
C LEU A 717 -27.48 -7.96 6.46
N SER A 718 -28.62 -7.33 6.15
CA SER A 718 -29.96 -7.94 6.19
C SER A 718 -30.11 -9.10 5.21
N GLU A 719 -29.38 -9.07 4.09
CA GLU A 719 -29.37 -10.10 3.04
C GLU A 719 -28.29 -11.19 3.30
N ALA A 720 -27.64 -11.19 4.48
CA ALA A 720 -26.63 -12.19 4.82
C ALA A 720 -27.27 -13.59 5.00
N PRO A 721 -26.59 -14.67 4.56
CA PRO A 721 -27.14 -16.02 4.62
C PRO A 721 -27.39 -16.45 6.07
N LYS A 722 -28.64 -16.78 6.37
CA LYS A 722 -29.06 -17.36 7.65
C LYS A 722 -28.88 -18.89 7.58
N PRO A 723 -28.46 -19.56 8.68
CA PRO A 723 -28.37 -21.01 8.70
C PRO A 723 -29.75 -21.64 8.54
N SER A 724 -29.84 -22.73 7.79
CA SER A 724 -31.09 -23.42 7.41
C SER A 724 -31.82 -24.04 8.61
N VAL A 725 -31.11 -24.20 9.73
CA VAL A 725 -31.50 -25.04 10.87
C VAL A 725 -32.26 -24.24 11.94
N ALA A 726 -33.29 -23.52 11.50
CA ALA A 726 -34.34 -22.99 12.39
C ALA A 726 -35.57 -23.91 12.46
N LEU A 727 -35.72 -24.87 11.53
CA LEU A 727 -36.98 -25.62 11.34
C LEU A 727 -36.96 -27.09 11.77
N HIS A 728 -35.82 -27.79 11.76
CA HIS A 728 -35.79 -29.23 12.10
C HIS A 728 -34.53 -29.66 12.88
N LEU A 729 -34.68 -29.85 14.19
CA LEU A 729 -33.73 -30.61 15.02
C LEU A 729 -34.47 -31.55 15.98
N GLY A 730 -34.76 -32.76 15.51
CA GLY A 730 -34.95 -33.91 16.39
C GLY A 730 -33.60 -34.39 16.95
N PRO A 731 -33.53 -34.93 18.18
CA PRO A 731 -32.29 -35.40 18.78
C PRO A 731 -31.89 -36.76 18.20
N GLY A 732 -30.71 -36.88 17.57
CA GLY A 732 -30.24 -38.22 17.15
C GLY A 732 -28.89 -38.36 16.44
N THR A 733 -28.56 -37.54 15.42
CA THR A 733 -27.47 -37.90 14.47
C THR A 733 -26.15 -37.14 14.67
N PRO A 734 -25.00 -37.82 14.95
CA PRO A 734 -23.70 -37.16 15.10
C PRO A 734 -23.18 -36.46 13.83
N TRP A 735 -23.57 -36.94 12.64
CA TRP A 735 -23.20 -36.31 11.37
C TRP A 735 -23.76 -34.89 11.22
N SER A 736 -24.97 -34.62 11.73
CA SER A 736 -25.63 -33.31 11.60
C SER A 736 -24.87 -32.19 12.30
N LYS A 737 -24.35 -32.41 13.52
CA LYS A 737 -23.56 -31.42 14.28
C LYS A 737 -22.31 -30.96 13.53
N SER A 738 -21.66 -31.86 12.78
CA SER A 738 -20.47 -31.52 11.99
C SER A 738 -20.80 -30.71 10.73
N SER A 739 -21.94 -31.01 10.09
CA SER A 739 -22.44 -30.26 8.94
C SER A 739 -22.91 -28.86 9.35
N LEU A 740 -23.75 -28.78 10.39
CA LEU A 740 -24.23 -27.54 10.98
C LEU A 740 -23.07 -26.62 11.41
N LYS A 741 -22.01 -27.17 12.02
CA LYS A 741 -20.82 -26.38 12.37
C LYS A 741 -20.10 -25.82 11.14
N ARG A 742 -20.06 -26.55 10.02
CA ARG A 742 -19.50 -26.05 8.75
C ARG A 742 -20.39 -24.96 8.15
N GLU A 743 -21.70 -25.20 8.09
CA GLU A 743 -22.71 -24.23 7.62
C GLU A 743 -22.63 -22.92 8.41
N LEU A 744 -22.70 -22.98 9.75
CA LEU A 744 -22.54 -21.80 10.62
C LEU A 744 -21.20 -21.08 10.40
N THR A 745 -20.12 -21.82 10.18
CA THR A 745 -18.80 -21.23 9.87
C THR A 745 -18.81 -20.54 8.50
N GLN A 746 -19.51 -21.11 7.51
CA GLN A 746 -19.63 -20.58 6.16
C GLN A 746 -20.56 -19.35 6.11
N CYS A 747 -21.72 -19.38 6.77
CA CYS A 747 -22.61 -18.23 6.94
C CYS A 747 -21.87 -17.07 7.64
N ARG A 748 -21.15 -17.36 8.73
CA ARG A 748 -20.34 -16.36 9.45
C ARG A 748 -19.21 -15.81 8.58
N LYS A 749 -18.56 -16.65 7.77
CA LYS A 749 -17.54 -16.22 6.81
C LYS A 749 -18.14 -15.26 5.76
N LYS A 750 -19.22 -15.65 5.08
CA LYS A 750 -19.88 -14.81 4.07
C LYS A 750 -20.41 -13.50 4.67
N MET A 751 -20.94 -13.51 5.90
CA MET A 751 -21.32 -12.30 6.64
C MET A 751 -20.14 -11.34 6.86
N VAL A 752 -18.97 -11.84 7.28
CA VAL A 752 -17.77 -11.00 7.46
C VAL A 752 -17.25 -10.45 6.13
N GLU A 753 -17.23 -11.28 5.09
CA GLU A 753 -16.84 -10.85 3.73
C GLU A 753 -17.79 -9.76 3.18
N MET A 754 -19.11 -9.95 3.35
CA MET A 754 -20.13 -8.94 3.01
C MET A 754 -19.93 -7.64 3.78
N TYR A 755 -19.69 -7.69 5.11
CA TYR A 755 -19.44 -6.49 5.91
C TYR A 755 -18.22 -5.71 5.40
N SER A 756 -17.09 -6.39 5.15
CA SER A 756 -15.88 -5.74 4.66
C SER A 756 -16.08 -5.08 3.28
N LEU A 757 -16.76 -5.76 2.35
CA LEU A 757 -17.06 -5.19 1.02
C LEU A 757 -18.03 -4.01 1.12
N ARG A 758 -19.06 -4.12 1.98
CA ARG A 758 -20.04 -3.05 2.22
C ARG A 758 -19.39 -1.79 2.78
N MET A 759 -18.51 -1.91 3.78
CA MET A 759 -17.81 -0.77 4.38
C MET A 759 -16.80 -0.13 3.41
N ASP A 760 -16.05 -0.93 2.64
CA ASP A 760 -15.15 -0.42 1.58
C ASP A 760 -15.92 0.39 0.52
N SER A 761 -17.08 -0.12 0.07
CA SER A 761 -17.95 0.61 -0.86
C SER A 761 -18.60 1.83 -0.20
N LEU A 762 -19.00 1.75 1.07
CA LEU A 762 -19.55 2.89 1.82
C LEU A 762 -18.57 4.07 1.86
N TYR A 763 -17.30 3.81 2.17
CA TYR A 763 -16.28 4.86 2.22
C TYR A 763 -16.04 5.46 0.82
N LYS A 764 -15.93 4.61 -0.21
CA LYS A 764 -15.76 5.06 -1.61
C LYS A 764 -16.91 5.94 -2.09
N LEU A 765 -18.15 5.50 -1.91
CA LEU A 765 -19.33 6.22 -2.37
C LEU A 765 -19.60 7.48 -1.54
N SER A 766 -19.29 7.47 -0.24
CA SER A 766 -19.40 8.67 0.60
C SER A 766 -18.38 9.72 0.20
N ILE A 767 -17.12 9.34 -0.05
CA ILE A 767 -16.08 10.25 -0.56
C ILE A 767 -16.50 10.77 -1.95
N ALA A 768 -16.90 9.90 -2.87
CA ALA A 768 -17.38 10.32 -4.19
C ALA A 768 -18.54 11.34 -4.11
N ASN A 769 -19.52 11.09 -3.21
CA ASN A 769 -20.64 12.00 -2.99
C ASN A 769 -20.24 13.32 -2.33
N HIS A 770 -19.23 13.33 -1.46
CA HIS A 770 -18.66 14.57 -0.91
C HIS A 770 -17.90 15.41 -1.96
N MET A 771 -17.39 14.76 -3.00
CA MET A 771 -16.68 15.39 -4.12
C MET A 771 -17.58 15.66 -5.35
N ARG A 772 -18.89 15.40 -5.24
CA ARG A 772 -19.90 15.46 -6.33
C ARG A 772 -19.80 16.72 -7.18
N ASP A 773 -19.74 17.88 -6.54
CA ASP A 773 -19.77 19.20 -7.18
C ASP A 773 -18.39 19.88 -7.18
N LYS A 774 -17.32 19.10 -7.01
CA LYS A 774 -15.95 19.59 -6.91
C LYS A 774 -15.08 19.04 -8.04
N VAL A 775 -14.14 19.86 -8.50
CA VAL A 775 -12.97 19.39 -9.25
C VAL A 775 -11.84 19.11 -8.28
N PHE A 776 -11.15 17.98 -8.47
CA PHE A 776 -10.12 17.48 -7.56
C PHE A 776 -8.98 16.75 -8.28
N TRP A 777 -7.88 16.52 -7.57
CA TRP A 777 -6.64 15.93 -8.07
C TRP A 777 -6.20 14.72 -7.26
N PHE A 778 -5.50 13.80 -7.92
CA PHE A 778 -4.92 12.61 -7.30
C PHE A 778 -3.39 12.72 -7.29
N PRO A 779 -2.75 13.21 -6.22
CA PRO A 779 -1.30 13.13 -6.11
C PRO A 779 -0.84 11.67 -6.22
N HIS A 780 0.22 11.42 -6.99
CA HIS A 780 0.77 10.09 -7.22
C HIS A 780 2.08 9.88 -6.45
N ASN A 781 2.32 8.63 -6.08
CA ASN A 781 3.61 8.10 -5.67
C ASN A 781 3.85 6.75 -6.38
N MET A 782 4.86 5.98 -5.97
CA MET A 782 5.27 4.76 -6.67
C MET A 782 5.60 3.61 -5.71
N ASP A 783 5.53 2.36 -6.19
CA ASP A 783 6.12 1.23 -5.48
C ASP A 783 7.63 1.13 -5.72
N PHE A 784 8.27 0.20 -5.02
CA PHE A 784 9.72 -0.01 -5.12
C PHE A 784 10.23 -0.44 -6.51
N ARG A 785 9.33 -0.78 -7.44
CA ARG A 785 9.63 -1.18 -8.83
C ARG A 785 9.42 -0.04 -9.83
N GLY A 786 8.95 1.12 -9.35
CA GLY A 786 8.60 2.29 -10.17
C GLY A 786 7.10 2.43 -10.46
N ARG A 787 6.28 1.38 -10.31
CA ARG A 787 4.87 1.44 -10.73
C ARG A 787 4.12 2.50 -9.93
N THR A 788 3.37 3.35 -10.62
CA THR A 788 2.71 4.51 -10.03
C THR A 788 1.35 4.19 -9.43
N TYR A 789 0.96 4.92 -8.38
CA TYR A 789 -0.28 4.75 -7.62
C TYR A 789 -0.75 6.09 -7.02
N PRO A 790 -2.04 6.45 -7.06
CA PRO A 790 -2.62 7.55 -6.29
C PRO A 790 -2.39 7.40 -4.78
N CYS A 791 -2.05 8.49 -4.10
CA CYS A 791 -1.88 8.52 -2.65
C CYS A 791 -3.21 8.31 -1.87
N PRO A 792 -4.35 8.92 -2.26
CA PRO A 792 -5.65 8.65 -1.63
C PRO A 792 -6.06 7.16 -1.78
N PRO A 793 -6.25 6.40 -0.68
CA PRO A 793 -6.30 4.94 -0.75
C PRO A 793 -7.66 4.34 -1.10
N TYR A 794 -8.78 5.03 -0.80
CA TYR A 794 -10.12 4.47 -0.98
C TYR A 794 -10.72 4.77 -2.36
N PHE A 795 -10.80 6.04 -2.74
CA PHE A 795 -11.43 6.50 -3.98
C PHE A 795 -10.37 7.05 -4.94
N ASN A 796 -10.14 6.36 -6.06
CA ASN A 796 -9.21 6.75 -7.13
C ASN A 796 -9.43 5.90 -8.40
N HIS A 797 -8.85 6.29 -9.54
CA HIS A 797 -9.07 5.64 -10.84
C HIS A 797 -8.43 4.24 -10.99
N LEU A 798 -7.51 3.84 -10.10
CA LEU A 798 -7.00 2.45 -10.04
C LEU A 798 -8.01 1.46 -9.43
N GLY A 799 -9.16 1.94 -8.93
CA GLY A 799 -10.24 1.14 -8.37
C GLY A 799 -10.93 0.18 -9.34
N SER A 800 -12.04 -0.39 -8.88
CA SER A 800 -12.91 -1.29 -9.67
C SER A 800 -13.71 -0.51 -10.71
N ASP A 801 -14.36 -1.23 -11.63
CA ASP A 801 -15.31 -0.72 -12.64
C ASP A 801 -16.23 0.40 -12.09
N VAL A 802 -16.90 0.13 -10.96
CA VAL A 802 -17.71 1.10 -10.18
C VAL A 802 -16.96 2.42 -9.96
N THR A 803 -15.72 2.39 -9.47
CA THR A 803 -14.94 3.60 -9.17
C THR A 803 -14.51 4.33 -10.44
N ARG A 804 -14.20 3.60 -11.52
CA ARG A 804 -13.77 4.18 -12.81
C ARG A 804 -14.92 4.87 -13.51
N ALA A 805 -16.10 4.26 -13.53
CA ALA A 805 -17.30 4.82 -14.15
C ALA A 805 -17.80 6.13 -13.51
N ILE A 806 -17.51 6.31 -12.21
CA ILE A 806 -17.82 7.53 -11.45
C ILE A 806 -16.83 8.67 -11.78
N LEU A 807 -15.67 8.40 -12.40
CA LEU A 807 -14.61 9.38 -12.62
C LEU A 807 -14.57 9.85 -14.08
N LEU A 808 -14.57 11.17 -14.28
CA LEU A 808 -14.38 11.83 -15.57
C LEU A 808 -13.24 12.85 -15.47
N PHE A 809 -12.61 13.18 -16.60
CA PHE A 809 -11.74 14.34 -16.65
C PHE A 809 -12.56 15.61 -16.35
N ALA A 810 -12.03 16.51 -15.52
CA ALA A 810 -12.73 17.75 -15.18
C ALA A 810 -12.83 18.66 -16.39
N GLU A 811 -11.69 18.85 -17.05
CA GLU A 811 -11.56 19.48 -18.36
C GLU A 811 -12.18 18.59 -19.43
N GLY A 812 -12.69 19.20 -20.49
CA GLY A 812 -13.26 18.51 -21.64
C GLY A 812 -12.54 18.93 -22.91
N LYS A 813 -12.63 18.09 -23.95
CA LYS A 813 -12.13 18.41 -25.29
C LYS A 813 -13.24 18.10 -26.32
N PRO A 814 -13.36 18.87 -27.41
CA PRO A 814 -14.28 18.53 -28.49
C PRO A 814 -13.93 17.15 -29.06
N LEU A 815 -14.92 16.38 -29.51
CA LEU A 815 -14.65 15.05 -30.10
C LEU A 815 -13.87 15.12 -31.43
N GLY A 816 -14.04 16.20 -32.20
CA GLY A 816 -13.51 16.29 -33.56
C GLY A 816 -14.07 15.22 -34.48
N ALA A 817 -13.41 14.99 -35.61
CA ALA A 817 -13.90 14.08 -36.66
C ALA A 817 -13.95 12.60 -36.24
N HIS A 818 -13.10 12.15 -35.31
CA HIS A 818 -12.94 10.74 -34.95
C HIS A 818 -13.28 10.40 -33.50
N GLY A 819 -13.51 11.38 -32.62
CA GLY A 819 -13.75 11.12 -31.20
C GLY A 819 -15.03 10.32 -30.92
N LEU A 820 -16.09 10.52 -31.71
CA LEU A 820 -17.31 9.71 -31.58
C LEU A 820 -17.08 8.24 -31.96
N ASP A 821 -16.24 7.97 -32.96
CA ASP A 821 -15.88 6.61 -33.33
C ASP A 821 -14.98 5.96 -32.29
N TRP A 822 -14.05 6.72 -31.69
CA TRP A 822 -13.26 6.24 -30.55
C TRP A 822 -14.12 5.93 -29.32
N LEU A 823 -15.16 6.73 -29.01
CA LEU A 823 -16.15 6.41 -27.98
C LEU A 823 -16.87 5.08 -28.27
N LYS A 824 -17.38 4.90 -29.49
CA LYS A 824 -18.06 3.67 -29.92
C LYS A 824 -17.15 2.43 -29.84
N ILE A 825 -15.93 2.53 -30.35
CA ILE A 825 -14.90 1.48 -30.25
C ILE A 825 -14.59 1.16 -28.79
N HIS A 826 -14.46 2.18 -27.94
CA HIS A 826 -14.20 2.03 -26.52
C HIS A 826 -15.35 1.33 -25.78
N LEU A 827 -16.61 1.69 -26.07
CA LEU A 827 -17.78 0.97 -25.54
C LEU A 827 -17.70 -0.53 -25.89
N ILE A 828 -17.45 -0.89 -27.14
CA ILE A 828 -17.31 -2.31 -27.52
C ILE A 828 -16.13 -2.99 -26.82
N ASN A 829 -15.03 -2.29 -26.57
CA ASN A 829 -13.94 -2.84 -25.75
C ASN A 829 -14.40 -3.16 -24.32
N LEU A 830 -15.20 -2.29 -23.70
CA LEU A 830 -15.79 -2.47 -22.37
C LEU A 830 -16.84 -3.60 -22.33
N THR A 831 -17.61 -3.80 -23.42
CA THR A 831 -18.55 -4.93 -23.50
C THR A 831 -17.87 -6.28 -23.34
N GLY A 832 -16.61 -6.35 -23.75
CA GLY A 832 -15.85 -7.57 -23.84
C GLY A 832 -16.14 -8.41 -25.09
N LEU A 833 -17.08 -7.99 -25.94
CA LEU A 833 -17.41 -8.59 -27.23
C LEU A 833 -16.38 -8.19 -28.30
N LYS A 834 -16.42 -8.86 -29.46
CA LYS A 834 -15.61 -8.54 -30.67
C LYS A 834 -14.09 -8.39 -30.42
N LYS A 835 -13.53 -8.94 -29.33
CA LYS A 835 -12.10 -8.84 -28.94
C LYS A 835 -11.11 -9.35 -29.98
N LYS A 836 -11.54 -10.25 -30.88
CA LYS A 836 -10.73 -10.82 -31.98
C LYS A 836 -10.86 -10.03 -33.29
N ASN A 837 -11.78 -9.09 -33.36
CA ASN A 837 -12.08 -8.31 -34.55
C ASN A 837 -11.26 -7.01 -34.57
N SER A 838 -11.05 -6.49 -35.77
CA SER A 838 -10.42 -5.19 -36.06
C SER A 838 -11.21 -4.03 -35.46
N LEU A 839 -10.60 -2.84 -35.40
CA LEU A 839 -11.27 -1.63 -34.91
C LEU A 839 -12.47 -1.23 -35.79
N ARG A 840 -12.37 -1.44 -37.12
CA ARG A 840 -13.45 -1.17 -38.08
C ARG A 840 -14.68 -2.05 -37.82
N GLU A 841 -14.48 -3.34 -37.56
CA GLU A 841 -15.58 -4.26 -37.22
C GLU A 841 -16.21 -3.95 -35.85
N ARG A 842 -15.43 -3.48 -34.88
CA ARG A 842 -15.98 -3.01 -33.58
C ARG A 842 -16.84 -1.77 -33.76
N LEU A 843 -16.39 -0.81 -34.58
CA LEU A 843 -17.16 0.38 -34.91
C LEU A 843 -18.45 0.04 -35.66
N ALA A 844 -18.39 -0.85 -36.66
CA ALA A 844 -19.57 -1.34 -37.36
C ALA A 844 -20.58 -1.97 -36.38
N TYR A 845 -20.13 -2.89 -35.53
CA TYR A 845 -20.98 -3.52 -34.51
C TYR A 845 -21.58 -2.51 -33.51
N ALA A 846 -20.84 -1.47 -33.12
CA ALA A 846 -21.37 -0.40 -32.28
C ALA A 846 -22.53 0.36 -32.95
N ASN A 847 -22.45 0.58 -34.26
CA ASN A 847 -23.54 1.20 -35.03
C ASN A 847 -24.74 0.25 -35.20
N GLU A 848 -24.50 -1.06 -35.35
CA GLU A 848 -25.56 -2.09 -35.42
C GLU A 848 -26.42 -2.13 -34.15
N ILE A 849 -25.82 -1.95 -32.96
CA ILE A 849 -26.52 -2.05 -31.66
C ILE A 849 -26.94 -0.70 -31.08
N MET A 850 -27.00 0.37 -31.88
CA MET A 850 -27.19 1.74 -31.37
C MET A 850 -28.47 1.91 -30.52
N GLU A 851 -29.54 1.17 -30.82
CA GLU A 851 -30.77 1.19 -30.01
C GLU A 851 -30.57 0.63 -28.59
N GLU A 852 -29.68 -0.35 -28.38
CA GLU A 852 -29.34 -0.88 -27.05
C GLU A 852 -28.49 0.12 -26.25
N ILE A 853 -27.63 0.87 -26.95
CA ILE A 853 -26.77 1.91 -26.37
C ILE A 853 -27.66 3.07 -25.86
N LEU A 854 -28.61 3.52 -26.68
CA LEU A 854 -29.53 4.60 -26.32
C LEU A 854 -30.52 4.17 -25.22
N ASP A 855 -31.10 2.97 -25.30
CA ASP A 855 -31.97 2.42 -24.23
C ASP A 855 -31.23 2.29 -22.90
N SER A 856 -29.98 1.81 -22.92
CA SER A 856 -29.14 1.71 -21.73
C SER A 856 -28.83 3.08 -21.12
N ALA A 857 -28.66 4.12 -21.94
CA ALA A 857 -28.43 5.49 -21.47
C ALA A 857 -29.68 6.14 -20.87
N ASP A 858 -30.84 5.94 -21.49
CA ASP A 858 -32.10 6.59 -21.12
C ASP A 858 -32.83 5.88 -19.97
N ASN A 859 -32.86 4.55 -20.01
CA ASN A 859 -33.65 3.70 -19.12
C ASN A 859 -32.79 2.65 -18.38
N PRO A 860 -31.69 3.05 -17.70
CA PRO A 860 -30.67 2.12 -17.20
C PRO A 860 -31.18 1.05 -16.24
N LEU A 861 -32.25 1.32 -15.48
CA LEU A 861 -32.84 0.39 -14.51
C LEU A 861 -34.21 -0.19 -14.93
N THR A 862 -34.80 0.34 -16.00
CA THR A 862 -36.19 0.09 -16.41
C THR A 862 -36.34 -0.49 -17.82
N GLY A 863 -35.40 -0.20 -18.72
CA GLY A 863 -35.37 -0.66 -20.11
C GLY A 863 -34.86 -2.09 -20.27
N ARG A 864 -34.18 -2.36 -21.38
CA ARG A 864 -33.65 -3.67 -21.77
C ARG A 864 -32.38 -4.06 -21.01
N LYS A 865 -31.69 -3.09 -20.42
CA LYS A 865 -30.57 -3.28 -19.48
C LYS A 865 -29.35 -4.00 -20.07
N TRP A 866 -29.18 -3.92 -21.39
CA TRP A 866 -28.07 -4.55 -22.13
C TRP A 866 -26.70 -4.32 -21.48
N TRP A 867 -26.44 -3.10 -20.99
CA TRP A 867 -25.20 -2.73 -20.29
C TRP A 867 -24.88 -3.64 -19.09
N MET A 868 -25.88 -4.22 -18.41
CA MET A 868 -25.69 -5.06 -17.22
C MET A 868 -25.07 -6.44 -17.51
N ASP A 869 -25.01 -6.86 -18.78
CA ASP A 869 -24.51 -8.17 -19.22
C ASP A 869 -23.13 -8.09 -19.92
N THR A 870 -22.39 -7.01 -19.65
CA THR A 870 -21.06 -6.73 -20.20
C THR A 870 -19.92 -7.09 -19.23
N ASP A 871 -18.67 -7.16 -19.73
CA ASP A 871 -17.48 -7.40 -18.91
C ASP A 871 -17.21 -6.28 -17.87
N GLU A 872 -17.41 -5.01 -18.25
CA GLU A 872 -17.18 -3.81 -17.41
C GLU A 872 -18.45 -2.92 -17.39
N PRO A 873 -19.51 -3.32 -16.66
CA PRO A 873 -20.87 -2.76 -16.83
C PRO A 873 -21.02 -1.29 -16.47
N TRP A 874 -20.38 -0.81 -15.40
CA TRP A 874 -20.53 0.59 -15.01
C TRP A 874 -19.84 1.54 -15.99
N GLN A 875 -18.63 1.20 -16.45
CA GLN A 875 -17.95 1.96 -17.49
C GLN A 875 -18.73 1.88 -18.82
N ALA A 876 -19.31 0.73 -19.16
CA ALA A 876 -20.14 0.58 -20.36
C ALA A 876 -21.38 1.48 -20.31
N LEU A 877 -22.11 1.52 -19.19
CA LEU A 877 -23.24 2.43 -18.98
C LEU A 877 -22.81 3.90 -19.09
N ALA A 878 -21.72 4.27 -18.44
CA ALA A 878 -21.19 5.63 -18.46
C ALA A 878 -20.81 6.06 -19.90
N CYS A 879 -20.25 5.15 -20.70
CA CYS A 879 -19.92 5.39 -22.10
C CYS A 879 -21.17 5.45 -23.00
N CYS A 880 -22.21 4.64 -22.74
CA CYS A 880 -23.51 4.75 -23.41
C CYS A 880 -24.13 6.15 -23.20
N MET A 881 -24.10 6.65 -21.97
CA MET A 881 -24.57 8.01 -21.64
C MET A 881 -23.78 9.10 -22.37
N GLU A 882 -22.46 8.97 -22.53
CA GLU A 882 -21.64 9.94 -23.26
C GLU A 882 -21.94 9.90 -24.78
N ILE A 883 -22.07 8.70 -25.36
CA ILE A 883 -22.45 8.53 -26.78
C ILE A 883 -23.84 9.12 -27.05
N ALA A 884 -24.81 8.87 -26.17
CA ALA A 884 -26.16 9.41 -26.28
C ALA A 884 -26.17 10.96 -26.25
N LYS A 885 -25.37 11.58 -25.37
CA LYS A 885 -25.21 13.04 -25.32
C LYS A 885 -24.55 13.59 -26.58
N ALA A 886 -23.47 12.95 -27.04
CA ALA A 886 -22.76 13.37 -28.26
C ALA A 886 -23.68 13.32 -29.49
N LEU A 887 -24.42 12.22 -29.68
CA LEU A 887 -25.37 12.04 -30.80
C LEU A 887 -26.56 13.00 -30.77
N ARG A 888 -26.96 13.47 -29.57
CA ARG A 888 -28.06 14.42 -29.38
C ARG A 888 -27.61 15.89 -29.36
N SER A 889 -26.31 16.14 -29.46
CA SER A 889 -25.78 17.50 -29.59
C SER A 889 -25.98 18.05 -31.00
N PRO A 890 -26.02 19.38 -31.21
CA PRO A 890 -26.24 19.97 -32.54
C PRO A 890 -25.15 19.59 -33.57
N ASP A 891 -23.91 19.39 -33.09
CA ASP A 891 -22.78 18.90 -33.86
C ASP A 891 -21.96 17.95 -32.96
N PRO A 892 -22.00 16.63 -33.20
CA PRO A 892 -21.22 15.66 -32.44
C PRO A 892 -19.70 15.90 -32.47
N THR A 893 -19.15 16.58 -33.48
CA THR A 893 -17.71 16.88 -33.55
C THR A 893 -17.32 18.03 -32.60
N ALA A 894 -18.22 18.99 -32.38
CA ALA A 894 -18.06 20.07 -31.41
C ALA A 894 -18.42 19.69 -29.96
N TYR A 895 -19.07 18.53 -29.73
CA TYR A 895 -19.43 18.06 -28.39
C TYR A 895 -18.19 17.95 -27.48
N ILE A 896 -18.22 18.67 -26.36
CA ILE A 896 -17.15 18.68 -25.35
C ILE A 896 -17.27 17.42 -24.48
N SER A 897 -16.42 16.43 -24.76
CA SER A 897 -16.40 15.18 -24.01
C SER A 897 -15.39 15.21 -22.87
N HIS A 898 -15.82 14.65 -21.75
CA HIS A 898 -15.03 14.48 -20.52
C HIS A 898 -14.63 13.03 -20.27
N PHE A 899 -15.10 12.12 -21.13
CA PHE A 899 -14.98 10.68 -20.91
C PHE A 899 -13.57 10.17 -21.26
N PRO A 900 -12.87 9.47 -20.35
CA PRO A 900 -11.57 8.88 -20.64
C PRO A 900 -11.69 7.70 -21.61
N ILE A 901 -10.89 7.67 -22.66
CA ILE A 901 -10.77 6.52 -23.57
C ILE A 901 -9.53 5.72 -23.20
N HIS A 902 -9.71 4.43 -22.92
CA HIS A 902 -8.64 3.54 -22.50
C HIS A 902 -8.03 2.78 -23.69
N GLN A 903 -6.71 2.67 -23.73
CA GLN A 903 -5.94 1.77 -24.60
C GLN A 903 -5.07 0.88 -23.71
N ASP A 904 -5.04 -0.43 -23.97
CA ASP A 904 -4.46 -1.44 -23.05
C ASP A 904 -3.54 -2.43 -23.79
N GLY A 905 -2.43 -2.81 -23.15
CA GLY A 905 -1.47 -3.78 -23.69
C GLY A 905 -2.01 -5.21 -23.63
N SER A 906 -2.15 -5.89 -24.78
CA SER A 906 -2.79 -7.23 -24.85
C SER A 906 -2.19 -8.27 -23.89
N CYS A 907 -0.88 -8.20 -23.67
CA CYS A 907 -0.17 -8.86 -22.59
C CYS A 907 1.17 -8.14 -22.36
N ASN A 908 1.14 -6.98 -21.70
CA ASN A 908 2.29 -6.08 -21.60
C ASN A 908 3.59 -6.78 -21.16
N GLY A 909 3.54 -7.65 -20.14
CA GLY A 909 4.71 -8.41 -19.70
C GLY A 909 5.36 -9.28 -20.79
N LEU A 910 4.57 -9.92 -21.66
CA LEU A 910 5.09 -10.64 -22.83
C LEU A 910 5.58 -9.70 -23.93
N GLN A 911 4.97 -8.52 -24.11
CA GLN A 911 5.45 -7.50 -25.06
C GLN A 911 6.88 -7.06 -24.69
N HIS A 912 7.14 -6.75 -23.41
CA HIS A 912 8.50 -6.44 -22.97
C HIS A 912 9.48 -7.61 -23.15
N TYR A 913 9.10 -8.86 -22.85
CA TYR A 913 9.99 -10.01 -23.09
C TYR A 913 10.28 -10.26 -24.57
N ALA A 914 9.27 -10.18 -25.44
CA ALA A 914 9.44 -10.36 -26.88
C ALA A 914 10.33 -9.27 -27.50
N ALA A 915 10.22 -8.03 -27.02
CA ALA A 915 11.09 -6.93 -27.44
C ALA A 915 12.54 -7.10 -26.93
N LEU A 916 12.73 -7.47 -25.66
CA LEU A 916 14.07 -7.75 -25.08
C LEU A 916 14.78 -8.91 -25.79
N GLY A 917 14.04 -9.98 -26.13
CA GLY A 917 14.56 -11.16 -26.82
C GLY A 917 14.56 -11.07 -28.35
N ARG A 918 13.98 -10.00 -28.91
CA ARG A 918 13.73 -9.84 -30.36
C ARG A 918 13.05 -11.06 -31.00
N ASP A 919 12.14 -11.69 -30.24
CA ASP A 919 11.44 -12.93 -30.59
C ASP A 919 10.26 -12.63 -31.53
N VAL A 920 10.38 -12.98 -32.81
CA VAL A 920 9.38 -12.68 -33.86
C VAL A 920 8.05 -13.41 -33.62
N ILE A 921 8.08 -14.66 -33.17
CA ILE A 921 6.87 -15.46 -32.90
C ILE A 921 6.16 -14.91 -31.67
N GLY A 922 6.94 -14.60 -30.62
CA GLY A 922 6.46 -13.94 -29.43
C GLY A 922 5.83 -12.58 -29.76
N ALA A 923 6.55 -11.72 -30.49
CA ALA A 923 6.15 -10.38 -30.89
C ALA A 923 4.85 -10.37 -31.71
N THR A 924 4.70 -11.29 -32.68
CA THR A 924 3.47 -11.45 -33.46
C THR A 924 2.30 -11.83 -32.55
N SER A 925 2.51 -12.81 -31.65
CA SER A 925 1.48 -13.30 -30.71
C SER A 925 0.95 -12.24 -29.73
N VAL A 926 1.68 -11.13 -29.55
CA VAL A 926 1.34 -10.03 -28.62
C VAL A 926 1.27 -8.65 -29.29
N ASN A 927 0.98 -8.61 -30.59
CA ASN A 927 0.66 -7.39 -31.33
C ASN A 927 1.80 -6.35 -31.41
N LEU A 928 3.07 -6.79 -31.38
CA LEU A 928 4.21 -5.92 -31.71
C LEU A 928 4.50 -5.89 -33.22
N MET A 929 4.17 -6.96 -33.95
CA MET A 929 4.16 -6.96 -35.41
C MET A 929 2.83 -6.40 -35.94
N PRO A 930 2.82 -5.60 -37.03
CA PRO A 930 1.58 -5.16 -37.67
C PRO A 930 0.71 -6.35 -38.11
N CYS A 931 -0.59 -6.28 -37.83
CA CYS A 931 -1.60 -7.28 -38.18
C CYS A 931 -2.95 -6.59 -38.40
N ASP A 932 -3.73 -7.01 -39.41
CA ASP A 932 -5.06 -6.44 -39.70
C ASP A 932 -6.10 -6.78 -38.61
N SER A 933 -5.90 -7.92 -37.94
CA SER A 933 -6.70 -8.38 -36.80
C SER A 933 -5.83 -8.60 -35.57
N PRO A 934 -6.35 -8.28 -34.37
CA PRO A 934 -5.60 -8.41 -33.12
C PRO A 934 -5.33 -9.88 -32.78
N GLN A 935 -4.05 -10.18 -32.54
CA GLN A 935 -3.59 -11.47 -32.08
C GLN A 935 -3.90 -11.67 -30.59
N ASP A 936 -4.37 -12.87 -30.26
CA ASP A 936 -4.85 -13.24 -28.92
C ASP A 936 -4.07 -14.44 -28.38
N VAL A 937 -2.89 -14.17 -27.80
CA VAL A 937 -2.01 -15.17 -27.15
C VAL A 937 -2.77 -16.15 -26.25
N TYR A 938 -3.81 -15.68 -25.55
CA TYR A 938 -4.62 -16.51 -24.66
C TYR A 938 -5.46 -17.56 -25.43
N SER A 939 -5.95 -17.22 -26.63
CA SER A 939 -6.59 -18.21 -27.53
C SER A 939 -5.56 -19.14 -28.18
N GLY A 940 -4.36 -18.65 -28.49
CA GLY A 940 -3.25 -19.47 -28.98
C GLY A 940 -2.87 -20.57 -27.98
N VAL A 941 -2.58 -20.18 -26.74
CA VAL A 941 -2.30 -21.12 -25.65
C VAL A 941 -3.48 -22.05 -25.37
N ALA A 942 -4.73 -21.56 -25.39
CA ALA A 942 -5.90 -22.43 -25.20
C ALA A 942 -5.99 -23.52 -26.28
N ARG A 943 -5.67 -23.20 -27.55
CA ARG A 943 -5.64 -24.17 -28.65
C ARG A 943 -4.53 -25.21 -28.46
N GLN A 944 -3.31 -24.76 -28.09
CA GLN A 944 -2.19 -25.67 -27.84
C GLN A 944 -2.47 -26.64 -26.69
N VAL A 945 -3.11 -26.15 -25.61
CA VAL A 945 -3.51 -27.00 -24.46
C VAL A 945 -4.63 -27.97 -24.83
N GLU A 946 -5.52 -27.61 -25.74
CA GLU A 946 -6.55 -28.50 -26.30
C GLU A 946 -5.94 -29.58 -27.23
N GLU A 947 -4.89 -29.26 -28.00
CA GLU A 947 -4.15 -30.24 -28.80
C GLU A 947 -3.45 -31.28 -27.91
N PHE A 948 -2.75 -30.84 -26.85
CA PHE A 948 -2.17 -31.76 -25.86
C PHE A 948 -3.25 -32.59 -25.14
N ARG A 949 -4.40 -31.99 -24.81
CA ARG A 949 -5.53 -32.71 -24.23
C ARG A 949 -6.05 -33.81 -25.14
N LYS A 950 -6.17 -33.56 -26.45
CA LYS A 950 -6.60 -34.59 -27.42
C LYS A 950 -5.62 -35.76 -27.48
N GLN A 951 -4.31 -35.49 -27.50
CA GLN A 951 -3.26 -36.51 -27.49
C GLN A 951 -3.33 -37.36 -26.19
N ASP A 952 -3.27 -36.71 -25.03
CA ASP A 952 -3.36 -37.38 -23.72
C ASP A 952 -4.68 -38.18 -23.56
N ALA A 953 -5.80 -37.69 -24.12
CA ALA A 953 -7.09 -38.39 -24.09
C ALA A 953 -7.12 -39.65 -24.98
N GLN A 954 -6.43 -39.63 -26.12
CA GLN A 954 -6.23 -40.79 -27.01
C GLN A 954 -5.31 -41.83 -26.36
N GLU A 955 -4.30 -41.40 -25.59
CA GLU A 955 -3.47 -42.26 -24.74
C GLU A 955 -4.20 -42.83 -23.51
N GLY A 956 -5.51 -42.55 -23.36
CA GLY A 956 -6.35 -43.09 -22.29
C GLY A 956 -6.32 -42.29 -20.99
N MET A 957 -5.77 -41.08 -20.96
CA MET A 957 -5.69 -40.27 -19.75
C MET A 957 -7.07 -39.71 -19.36
N LYS A 958 -7.67 -40.31 -18.33
CA LYS A 958 -9.05 -39.99 -17.89
C LYS A 958 -9.31 -38.50 -17.61
N VAL A 959 -8.34 -37.77 -17.04
CA VAL A 959 -8.51 -36.32 -16.78
C VAL A 959 -8.56 -35.50 -18.07
N ALA A 960 -7.82 -35.90 -19.12
CA ALA A 960 -7.84 -35.26 -20.43
C ALA A 960 -9.16 -35.55 -21.18
N GLN A 961 -9.75 -36.73 -20.97
CA GLN A 961 -11.10 -37.07 -21.47
C GLN A 961 -12.18 -36.23 -20.80
N VAL A 962 -12.14 -36.07 -19.47
CA VAL A 962 -13.10 -35.24 -18.70
C VAL A 962 -12.99 -33.74 -19.04
N LEU A 963 -11.84 -33.29 -19.54
CA LEU A 963 -11.59 -31.89 -19.93
C LEU A 963 -12.12 -31.50 -21.32
N ASP A 964 -12.68 -32.45 -22.07
CA ASP A 964 -13.21 -32.18 -23.41
C ASP A 964 -14.30 -31.08 -23.39
N GLY A 965 -14.19 -30.10 -24.30
CA GLY A 965 -15.07 -28.93 -24.34
C GLY A 965 -14.89 -27.88 -23.23
N PHE A 966 -14.11 -28.15 -22.17
CA PHE A 966 -13.95 -27.23 -21.03
C PHE A 966 -12.73 -26.29 -21.14
N ILE A 967 -11.82 -26.53 -22.10
CA ILE A 967 -10.64 -25.69 -22.32
C ILE A 967 -11.04 -24.41 -23.06
N SER A 968 -11.00 -23.27 -22.35
CA SER A 968 -11.36 -21.97 -22.91
C SER A 968 -10.35 -20.87 -22.56
N ARG A 969 -10.39 -19.78 -23.34
CA ARG A 969 -9.61 -18.55 -23.08
C ARG A 969 -9.77 -18.07 -21.64
N LYS A 970 -10.98 -18.12 -21.07
CA LYS A 970 -11.29 -17.66 -19.69
C LYS A 970 -10.58 -18.50 -18.62
N VAL A 971 -10.36 -19.80 -18.87
CA VAL A 971 -9.66 -20.72 -17.97
C VAL A 971 -8.15 -20.45 -17.98
N VAL A 972 -7.53 -20.25 -19.15
CA VAL A 972 -6.06 -20.07 -19.25
C VAL A 972 -5.57 -18.62 -19.09
N LYS A 973 -6.40 -17.60 -19.38
CA LYS A 973 -5.98 -16.17 -19.43
C LYS A 973 -5.20 -15.75 -18.19
N GLN A 974 -5.73 -16.00 -16.99
CA GLN A 974 -5.10 -15.52 -15.75
C GLN A 974 -3.73 -16.18 -15.51
N THR A 975 -3.60 -17.47 -15.82
CA THR A 975 -2.33 -18.20 -15.70
C THR A 975 -1.30 -17.64 -16.67
N VAL A 976 -1.64 -17.54 -17.96
CA VAL A 976 -0.74 -16.97 -18.99
C VAL A 976 -0.29 -15.56 -18.63
N MET A 977 -1.24 -14.70 -18.26
CA MET A 977 -0.98 -13.31 -17.87
C MET A 977 -0.10 -13.19 -16.64
N THR A 978 -0.12 -14.16 -15.70
CA THR A 978 0.63 -14.06 -14.44
C THR A 978 1.90 -14.90 -14.39
N VAL A 979 2.12 -15.84 -15.32
CA VAL A 979 3.38 -16.60 -15.45
C VAL A 979 4.55 -15.68 -15.79
N VAL A 980 4.37 -14.71 -16.69
CA VAL A 980 5.38 -13.66 -16.95
C VAL A 980 5.75 -12.84 -15.72
N TYR A 981 4.80 -12.71 -14.78
CA TYR A 981 5.02 -12.06 -13.49
C TYR A 981 5.41 -13.05 -12.37
N GLY A 982 6.04 -14.18 -12.71
CA GLY A 982 6.66 -15.11 -11.76
C GLY A 982 5.70 -16.06 -11.02
N VAL A 983 4.46 -16.23 -11.49
CA VAL A 983 3.57 -17.26 -10.94
C VAL A 983 4.13 -18.65 -11.20
N THR A 984 4.20 -19.46 -10.14
CA THR A 984 4.62 -20.86 -10.21
C THR A 984 3.45 -21.77 -10.58
N ARG A 985 3.72 -23.02 -10.98
CA ARG A 985 2.69 -24.05 -11.24
C ARG A 985 1.67 -24.17 -10.10
N TYR A 986 2.09 -24.02 -8.83
CA TYR A 986 1.15 -24.03 -7.69
C TYR A 986 0.16 -22.86 -7.72
N GLY A 987 0.64 -21.65 -8.03
CA GLY A 987 -0.21 -20.46 -8.14
C GLY A 987 -1.14 -20.53 -9.36
N GLY A 988 -0.63 -20.96 -10.51
CA GLY A 988 -1.42 -21.16 -11.73
C GLY A 988 -2.50 -22.23 -11.54
N ARG A 989 -2.19 -23.33 -10.84
CA ARG A 989 -3.16 -24.37 -10.49
C ARG A 989 -4.35 -23.80 -9.71
N LEU A 990 -4.09 -22.93 -8.73
CA LEU A 990 -5.15 -22.28 -7.93
C LEU A 990 -6.02 -21.31 -8.75
N GLN A 991 -5.43 -20.62 -9.74
CA GLN A 991 -6.19 -19.75 -10.65
C GLN A 991 -7.11 -20.57 -11.57
N ILE A 992 -6.57 -21.64 -12.17
CA ILE A 992 -7.36 -22.57 -13.00
C ILE A 992 -8.43 -23.28 -12.15
N GLU A 993 -8.10 -23.75 -10.95
CA GLU A 993 -9.07 -24.31 -10.00
C GLU A 993 -10.22 -23.34 -9.70
N LYS A 994 -9.95 -22.04 -9.56
CA LYS A 994 -10.99 -21.03 -9.37
C LYS A 994 -11.89 -20.94 -10.61
N ARG A 995 -11.31 -20.86 -11.81
CA ARG A 995 -12.06 -20.76 -13.07
C ARG A 995 -12.90 -22.01 -13.36
N LEU A 996 -12.39 -23.22 -13.08
CA LEU A 996 -13.15 -24.47 -13.23
C LEU A 996 -14.37 -24.56 -12.28
N LYS A 997 -14.27 -23.98 -11.07
CA LYS A 997 -15.40 -23.89 -10.12
C LYS A 997 -16.51 -22.93 -10.55
N GLU A 998 -16.24 -22.06 -11.53
CA GLU A 998 -17.18 -21.09 -12.07
C GLU A 998 -17.84 -21.58 -13.38
N ILE A 999 -17.60 -22.83 -13.79
CA ILE A 999 -18.20 -23.45 -14.96
C ILE A 999 -19.33 -24.39 -14.50
N ASP A 1000 -20.56 -24.03 -14.83
CA ASP A 1000 -21.72 -24.89 -14.64
C ASP A 1000 -21.57 -26.19 -15.47
N GLY A 1001 -21.84 -27.33 -14.84
CA GLY A 1001 -21.69 -28.66 -15.46
C GLY A 1001 -20.29 -29.28 -15.39
N PHE A 1002 -19.25 -28.58 -14.92
CA PHE A 1002 -17.93 -29.21 -14.75
C PHE A 1002 -17.90 -30.21 -13.56
N PRO A 1003 -17.43 -31.46 -13.74
CA PRO A 1003 -17.36 -32.47 -12.67
C PRO A 1003 -16.50 -32.04 -11.47
N GLN A 1004 -17.15 -31.82 -10.32
CA GLN A 1004 -16.53 -31.21 -9.14
C GLN A 1004 -15.43 -32.08 -8.51
N GLU A 1005 -15.54 -33.40 -8.65
CA GLU A 1005 -14.55 -34.38 -8.21
C GLU A 1005 -13.22 -34.27 -8.96
N TYR A 1006 -13.23 -33.85 -10.23
CA TYR A 1006 -12.05 -33.78 -11.10
C TYR A 1006 -11.30 -32.45 -11.00
N ILE A 1007 -11.84 -31.42 -10.35
CA ILE A 1007 -11.27 -30.06 -10.29
C ILE A 1007 -9.79 -30.03 -9.88
N TRP A 1008 -9.38 -30.85 -8.90
CA TRP A 1008 -8.00 -30.84 -8.43
C TRP A 1008 -7.04 -31.45 -9.45
N GLU A 1009 -7.42 -32.58 -10.05
CA GLU A 1009 -6.64 -33.27 -11.09
C GLU A 1009 -6.59 -32.45 -12.38
N ALA A 1010 -7.75 -31.95 -12.83
CA ALA A 1010 -7.90 -31.11 -14.01
C ALA A 1010 -7.10 -29.81 -13.90
N SER A 1011 -7.16 -29.11 -12.76
CA SER A 1011 -6.34 -27.90 -12.56
C SER A 1011 -4.84 -28.20 -12.51
N HIS A 1012 -4.42 -29.37 -12.01
CA HIS A 1012 -3.02 -29.80 -12.02
C HIS A 1012 -2.54 -30.14 -13.44
N TYR A 1013 -3.35 -30.87 -14.20
CA TYR A 1013 -3.10 -31.19 -15.60
C TYR A 1013 -3.01 -29.92 -16.47
N LEU A 1014 -4.03 -29.06 -16.42
CA LEU A 1014 -4.08 -27.84 -17.23
C LEU A 1014 -2.94 -26.88 -16.92
N VAL A 1015 -2.52 -26.71 -15.65
CA VAL A 1015 -1.37 -25.84 -15.37
C VAL A 1015 -0.07 -26.42 -15.93
N GLN A 1016 0.08 -27.74 -15.98
CA GLN A 1016 1.25 -28.36 -16.61
C GLN A 1016 1.26 -28.07 -18.12
N GLN A 1017 0.13 -28.28 -18.81
CA GLN A 1017 0.05 -28.06 -20.25
C GLN A 1017 0.10 -26.57 -20.65
N VAL A 1018 -0.43 -25.64 -19.84
CA VAL A 1018 -0.22 -24.19 -20.05
C VAL A 1018 1.27 -23.83 -19.96
N PHE A 1019 2.00 -24.37 -18.98
CA PHE A 1019 3.44 -24.13 -18.86
C PHE A 1019 4.26 -24.77 -19.99
N ASN A 1020 3.81 -25.91 -20.53
CA ASN A 1020 4.45 -26.54 -21.69
C ASN A 1020 4.21 -25.70 -22.96
N SER A 1021 2.97 -25.27 -23.19
CA SER A 1021 2.60 -24.39 -24.32
C SER A 1021 3.41 -23.08 -24.31
N LEU A 1022 3.51 -22.42 -23.16
CA LEU A 1022 4.30 -21.19 -23.02
C LEU A 1022 5.81 -21.41 -23.22
N LYS A 1023 6.33 -22.60 -22.88
CA LYS A 1023 7.74 -22.96 -23.10
C LYS A 1023 8.06 -23.12 -24.58
N GLU A 1024 7.11 -23.62 -25.38
CA GLU A 1024 7.27 -23.82 -26.82
C GLU A 1024 7.02 -22.53 -27.61
N MET A 1025 6.00 -21.76 -27.24
CA MET A 1025 5.65 -20.50 -27.92
C MET A 1025 6.63 -19.33 -27.67
N PHE A 1026 7.40 -19.35 -26.57
CA PHE A 1026 8.21 -18.20 -26.11
C PHE A 1026 9.61 -18.61 -25.62
N SER A 1027 10.43 -19.14 -26.52
CA SER A 1027 11.80 -19.61 -26.21
C SER A 1027 12.71 -18.49 -25.67
N GLY A 1028 12.80 -17.35 -26.37
CA GLY A 1028 13.66 -16.23 -25.96
C GLY A 1028 13.23 -15.59 -24.63
N THR A 1029 11.91 -15.48 -24.41
CA THR A 1029 11.34 -15.08 -23.10
C THR A 1029 11.85 -15.98 -21.98
N ARG A 1030 11.85 -17.30 -22.20
CA ARG A 1030 12.25 -18.29 -21.21
C ARG A 1030 13.75 -18.26 -20.92
N GLU A 1031 14.58 -18.02 -21.92
CA GLU A 1031 16.03 -17.86 -21.74
C GLU A 1031 16.36 -16.64 -20.87
N ILE A 1032 15.73 -15.49 -21.16
CA ILE A 1032 15.86 -14.27 -20.34
C ILE A 1032 15.40 -14.53 -18.90
N GLN A 1033 14.25 -15.18 -18.70
CA GLN A 1033 13.76 -15.53 -17.37
C GLN A 1033 14.71 -16.44 -16.59
N ILE A 1034 15.35 -17.42 -17.26
CA ILE A 1034 16.34 -18.30 -16.64
C ILE A 1034 17.59 -17.52 -16.26
N TRP A 1035 18.11 -16.68 -17.16
CA TRP A 1035 19.29 -15.84 -16.92
C TRP A 1035 19.08 -14.90 -15.73
N LEU A 1036 17.97 -14.14 -15.71
CA LEU A 1036 17.61 -13.27 -14.59
C LEU A 1036 17.51 -14.07 -13.29
N THR A 1037 16.79 -15.21 -13.29
CA THR A 1037 16.59 -16.07 -12.12
C THR A 1037 17.90 -16.60 -11.54
N GLU A 1038 18.81 -17.08 -12.39
CA GLU A 1038 20.07 -17.67 -11.94
C GLU A 1038 21.09 -16.62 -11.49
N SER A 1039 21.15 -15.45 -12.15
CA SER A 1039 21.92 -14.29 -11.70
C SER A 1039 21.46 -13.84 -10.30
N ALA A 1040 20.15 -13.65 -10.10
CA ALA A 1040 19.58 -13.31 -8.80
C ALA A 1040 19.82 -14.41 -7.74
N ARG A 1041 19.82 -15.70 -8.13
CA ARG A 1041 20.18 -16.81 -7.23
C ARG A 1041 21.65 -16.74 -6.78
N LEU A 1042 22.56 -16.34 -7.65
CA LEU A 1042 23.99 -16.22 -7.34
C LEU A 1042 24.26 -15.01 -6.44
N ILE A 1043 23.72 -13.83 -6.79
CA ILE A 1043 23.78 -12.61 -5.97
C ILE A 1043 23.22 -12.87 -4.57
N ALA A 1044 22.03 -13.45 -4.46
CA ALA A 1044 21.42 -13.73 -3.15
C ALA A 1044 22.11 -14.88 -2.37
N LYS A 1045 22.99 -15.67 -3.02
CA LYS A 1045 23.88 -16.64 -2.34
C LYS A 1045 25.18 -15.99 -1.83
N SER A 1046 25.69 -14.95 -2.50
CA SER A 1046 26.85 -14.17 -2.01
C SER A 1046 26.52 -13.35 -0.75
N GLY A 1047 25.23 -13.18 -0.45
CA GLY A 1047 24.74 -12.48 0.73
C GLY A 1047 24.21 -11.07 0.45
N ASN A 1048 24.15 -10.66 -0.82
CA ASN A 1048 23.64 -9.36 -1.26
C ASN A 1048 22.19 -9.45 -1.75
N THR A 1049 21.45 -8.36 -1.67
CA THR A 1049 20.16 -8.19 -2.36
C THR A 1049 20.39 -7.87 -3.84
N VAL A 1050 19.44 -8.23 -4.70
CA VAL A 1050 19.46 -7.85 -6.12
C VAL A 1050 19.06 -6.39 -6.27
N GLU A 1051 19.85 -5.66 -7.03
CA GLU A 1051 19.73 -4.23 -7.30
C GLU A 1051 19.94 -3.97 -8.80
N TRP A 1052 19.30 -2.94 -9.34
CA TRP A 1052 19.52 -2.44 -10.70
C TRP A 1052 19.10 -0.98 -10.80
N VAL A 1053 19.33 -0.37 -11.95
CA VAL A 1053 18.86 0.99 -12.30
C VAL A 1053 17.98 0.86 -13.55
N THR A 1054 16.87 1.60 -13.64
CA THR A 1054 16.05 1.61 -14.86
C THR A 1054 16.69 2.48 -15.95
N PRO A 1055 16.29 2.35 -17.23
CA PRO A 1055 16.76 3.24 -18.30
C PRO A 1055 16.48 4.74 -18.09
N LEU A 1056 15.58 5.09 -17.14
CA LEU A 1056 15.33 6.46 -16.72
C LEU A 1056 16.22 6.98 -15.59
N GLY A 1057 17.08 6.13 -14.99
CA GLY A 1057 17.97 6.50 -13.89
C GLY A 1057 17.48 6.11 -12.49
N LEU A 1058 16.32 5.47 -12.37
CA LEU A 1058 15.73 5.09 -11.07
C LEU A 1058 16.46 3.88 -10.44
N PRO A 1059 17.05 3.99 -9.24
CA PRO A 1059 17.62 2.84 -8.53
C PRO A 1059 16.54 1.98 -7.87
N ILE A 1060 16.65 0.66 -8.00
CA ILE A 1060 15.72 -0.34 -7.44
C ILE A 1060 16.50 -1.40 -6.65
N VAL A 1061 15.99 -1.81 -5.49
CA VAL A 1061 16.51 -2.95 -4.70
C VAL A 1061 15.40 -3.94 -4.34
N GLN A 1062 15.67 -5.23 -4.31
CA GLN A 1062 14.69 -6.20 -3.81
C GLN A 1062 14.69 -6.25 -2.28
N PRO A 1063 13.61 -5.86 -1.57
CA PRO A 1063 13.58 -5.76 -0.12
C PRO A 1063 13.51 -7.11 0.61
N TYR A 1064 13.61 -8.24 -0.12
CA TYR A 1064 13.32 -9.56 0.39
C TYR A 1064 14.45 -10.13 1.26
N HIS A 1065 14.29 -9.98 2.56
CA HIS A 1065 15.19 -10.53 3.58
C HIS A 1065 14.51 -11.64 4.38
N ARG A 1066 15.29 -12.56 4.94
CA ARG A 1066 14.80 -13.57 5.89
C ARG A 1066 14.47 -12.89 7.21
N ALA A 1067 13.19 -12.79 7.53
CA ALA A 1067 12.72 -12.23 8.79
C ALA A 1067 13.30 -12.98 10.00
N LYS A 1068 13.91 -12.23 10.93
CA LYS A 1068 14.13 -12.70 12.30
C LYS A 1068 12.96 -12.21 13.15
N SER A 1069 12.33 -13.12 13.88
CA SER A 1069 11.28 -12.77 14.83
C SER A 1069 11.92 -12.05 16.02
N THR A 1070 11.89 -10.72 16.02
CA THR A 1070 12.43 -9.91 17.11
C THR A 1070 11.28 -9.55 18.04
N VAL A 1071 11.26 -10.13 19.25
CA VAL A 1071 10.32 -9.72 20.31
C VAL A 1071 10.63 -8.27 20.68
N VAL A 1072 9.66 -7.37 20.47
CA VAL A 1072 9.73 -6.00 20.98
C VAL A 1072 9.37 -6.04 22.46
N SER A 1073 10.38 -6.09 23.32
CA SER A 1073 10.19 -5.77 24.73
C SER A 1073 10.12 -4.26 24.91
N ALA A 1074 9.25 -3.78 25.79
CA ALA A 1074 9.21 -2.38 26.23
C ALA A 1074 10.52 -1.89 26.88
N LYS A 1075 11.45 -2.82 27.22
CA LYS A 1075 12.79 -2.53 27.75
C LYS A 1075 13.90 -2.72 26.71
N GLY A 1076 13.86 -1.92 25.64
CA GLY A 1076 14.99 -1.73 24.72
C GLY A 1076 15.16 -2.79 23.63
N SER A 1077 15.26 -2.34 22.38
CA SER A 1077 15.55 -3.20 21.23
C SER A 1077 16.99 -3.72 21.28
N ARG A 1078 17.18 -5.05 21.22
CA ARG A 1078 18.45 -5.66 20.79
C ARG A 1078 18.55 -5.48 19.27
N GLY A 1079 19.63 -4.84 18.82
CA GLY A 1079 19.76 -4.30 17.47
C GLY A 1079 19.52 -5.29 16.33
N THR A 1080 18.92 -4.78 15.25
CA THR A 1080 18.69 -5.46 13.97
C THR A 1080 20.01 -5.69 13.24
N GLY A 1081 20.74 -6.74 13.59
CA GLY A 1081 21.90 -7.17 12.80
C GLY A 1081 21.45 -7.57 11.39
N SER A 1082 22.13 -7.01 10.37
CA SER A 1082 21.89 -7.19 8.93
C SER A 1082 21.21 -8.52 8.60
N LEU A 1083 19.98 -8.42 8.08
CA LEU A 1083 19.19 -9.59 7.71
C LEU A 1083 19.80 -10.22 6.46
N LYS A 1084 19.87 -11.56 6.40
CA LYS A 1084 20.34 -12.24 5.18
C LYS A 1084 19.25 -12.17 4.10
N PRO A 1085 19.59 -11.97 2.81
CA PRO A 1085 18.63 -12.05 1.72
C PRO A 1085 17.84 -13.36 1.72
N ASP A 1086 16.57 -13.29 1.38
CA ASP A 1086 15.76 -14.48 1.10
C ASP A 1086 16.00 -14.93 -0.34
N THR A 1087 17.01 -15.80 -0.52
CA THR A 1087 17.42 -16.37 -1.81
C THR A 1087 16.26 -16.93 -2.65
N VAL A 1088 15.17 -17.42 -2.02
CA VAL A 1088 14.02 -17.96 -2.76
C VAL A 1088 13.15 -16.82 -3.29
N LYS A 1089 12.87 -15.82 -2.47
CA LYS A 1089 12.10 -14.64 -2.91
C LYS A 1089 12.88 -13.81 -3.93
N GLN A 1090 14.15 -13.52 -3.66
CA GLN A 1090 15.02 -12.72 -4.55
C GLN A 1090 15.01 -13.31 -5.97
N LYS A 1091 15.40 -14.59 -6.13
CA LYS A 1091 15.47 -15.22 -7.45
C LYS A 1091 14.12 -15.34 -8.17
N ASN A 1092 13.04 -15.68 -7.45
CA ASN A 1092 11.73 -15.89 -8.06
C ASN A 1092 11.04 -14.56 -8.43
N ALA A 1093 11.33 -13.49 -7.69
CA ALA A 1093 10.72 -12.18 -7.90
C ALA A 1093 11.54 -11.24 -8.78
N PHE A 1094 12.78 -11.58 -9.14
CA PHE A 1094 13.60 -10.68 -9.95
C PHE A 1094 13.09 -10.51 -11.38
N PRO A 1095 12.77 -11.58 -12.15
CA PRO A 1095 12.15 -11.43 -13.46
C PRO A 1095 10.87 -10.57 -13.47
N PRO A 1096 9.84 -10.80 -12.63
CA PRO A 1096 8.67 -9.91 -12.57
C PRO A 1096 9.01 -8.48 -12.22
N ASN A 1097 9.86 -8.25 -11.21
CA ASN A 1097 10.15 -6.90 -10.75
C ASN A 1097 10.92 -6.10 -11.80
N PHE A 1098 11.83 -6.76 -12.55
CA PHE A 1098 12.53 -6.15 -13.66
C PHE A 1098 11.57 -5.74 -14.79
N ILE A 1099 10.69 -6.63 -15.23
CA ILE A 1099 9.68 -6.32 -16.26
C ILE A 1099 8.72 -5.22 -15.80
N HIS A 1100 8.25 -5.23 -14.55
CA HIS A 1100 7.44 -4.12 -13.99
C HIS A 1100 8.17 -2.77 -14.00
N SER A 1101 9.50 -2.76 -13.87
CA SER A 1101 10.27 -1.52 -13.96
C SER A 1101 10.43 -1.01 -15.41
N LEU A 1102 10.34 -1.90 -16.41
CA LEU A 1102 10.30 -1.52 -17.83
C LEU A 1102 8.90 -1.07 -18.27
N ASP A 1103 7.84 -1.74 -17.80
CA ASP A 1103 6.42 -1.32 -17.89
C ASP A 1103 6.26 0.12 -17.38
N SER A 1104 6.71 0.38 -16.15
CA SER A 1104 6.66 1.73 -15.59
C SER A 1104 7.54 2.74 -16.33
N THR A 1105 8.72 2.32 -16.83
CA THR A 1105 9.59 3.20 -17.63
C THR A 1105 8.91 3.63 -18.93
N HIS A 1106 8.28 2.70 -19.64
CA HIS A 1106 7.53 2.97 -20.87
C HIS A 1106 6.33 3.88 -20.62
N MET A 1107 5.61 3.67 -19.53
CA MET A 1107 4.50 4.53 -19.11
C MET A 1107 4.98 5.95 -18.79
N MET A 1108 6.09 6.11 -18.07
CA MET A 1108 6.66 7.44 -17.74
C MET A 1108 7.13 8.19 -18.99
N LEU A 1109 7.82 7.51 -19.93
CA LEU A 1109 8.19 8.09 -21.23
C LEU A 1109 6.95 8.53 -22.02
N THR A 1110 5.95 7.66 -22.12
CA THR A 1110 4.69 7.94 -22.83
C THR A 1110 3.97 9.15 -22.22
N ALA A 1111 3.93 9.24 -20.88
CA ALA A 1111 3.36 10.38 -20.17
C ALA A 1111 4.08 11.68 -20.58
N LEU A 1112 5.40 11.76 -20.37
CA LEU A 1112 6.20 12.96 -20.63
C LEU A 1112 6.04 13.45 -22.07
N HIS A 1113 6.15 12.56 -23.05
CA HIS A 1113 5.99 12.92 -24.46
C HIS A 1113 4.55 13.26 -24.85
N CYS A 1114 3.53 12.70 -24.18
CA CYS A 1114 2.14 13.17 -24.29
C CYS A 1114 1.99 14.60 -23.75
N HIS A 1115 2.61 14.94 -22.61
CA HIS A 1115 2.55 16.29 -22.04
C HIS A 1115 3.11 17.34 -22.99
N ARG A 1116 4.28 17.05 -23.59
CA ARG A 1116 4.94 17.89 -24.60
C ARG A 1116 4.12 18.06 -25.90
N ARG A 1117 3.12 17.20 -26.14
CA ARG A 1117 2.14 17.34 -27.24
C ARG A 1117 0.78 17.90 -26.78
N GLY A 1118 0.65 18.36 -25.53
CA GLY A 1118 -0.58 18.99 -25.00
C GLY A 1118 -1.67 18.01 -24.55
N LEU A 1119 -1.35 16.72 -24.36
CA LEU A 1119 -2.34 15.69 -24.02
C LEU A 1119 -2.55 15.55 -22.51
N THR A 1120 -3.82 15.45 -22.10
CA THR A 1120 -4.20 14.81 -20.84
C THR A 1120 -3.85 13.32 -20.93
N PHE A 1121 -3.02 12.84 -19.99
CA PHE A 1121 -2.61 11.44 -19.90
C PHE A 1121 -2.68 10.96 -18.45
N VAL A 1122 -3.34 9.83 -18.23
CA VAL A 1122 -3.26 9.07 -16.98
C VAL A 1122 -3.11 7.58 -17.27
N SER A 1123 -2.58 6.83 -16.31
CA SER A 1123 -2.38 5.39 -16.45
C SER A 1123 -2.99 4.60 -15.30
N VAL A 1124 -3.54 3.43 -15.64
CA VAL A 1124 -3.71 2.29 -14.73
C VAL A 1124 -2.65 1.28 -15.14
N HIS A 1125 -1.40 1.60 -14.79
CA HIS A 1125 -0.20 0.87 -15.21
C HIS A 1125 -0.09 0.72 -16.74
N ASP A 1126 -0.31 -0.48 -17.29
CA ASP A 1126 -0.24 -0.85 -18.71
C ASP A 1126 -1.46 -0.40 -19.54
N CYS A 1127 -2.46 0.17 -18.88
CA CYS A 1127 -3.65 0.77 -19.50
C CYS A 1127 -3.56 2.30 -19.50
N TYR A 1128 -3.44 2.92 -20.67
CA TYR A 1128 -3.23 4.37 -20.86
C TYR A 1128 -4.51 5.07 -21.29
N TRP A 1129 -4.84 6.20 -20.68
CA TRP A 1129 -6.10 6.91 -20.87
C TRP A 1129 -5.87 8.36 -21.33
N THR A 1130 -6.68 8.81 -22.28
CA THR A 1130 -6.69 10.20 -22.79
C THR A 1130 -8.11 10.58 -23.29
N HIS A 1131 -8.31 11.81 -23.78
CA HIS A 1131 -9.59 12.20 -24.40
C HIS A 1131 -9.79 11.51 -25.76
N ALA A 1132 -11.03 11.31 -26.18
CA ALA A 1132 -11.35 10.69 -27.47
C ALA A 1132 -10.69 11.38 -28.69
N LEU A 1133 -10.52 12.71 -28.63
CA LEU A 1133 -9.81 13.52 -29.62
C LEU A 1133 -8.33 13.11 -29.82
N THR A 1134 -7.69 12.64 -28.75
CA THR A 1134 -6.22 12.51 -28.68
C THR A 1134 -5.73 11.06 -28.64
N VAL A 1135 -6.63 10.08 -28.82
CA VAL A 1135 -6.30 8.65 -28.79
C VAL A 1135 -5.25 8.28 -29.84
N ASP A 1136 -5.37 8.78 -31.07
CA ASP A 1136 -4.41 8.50 -32.15
C ASP A 1136 -3.01 9.04 -31.83
N VAL A 1137 -2.92 10.27 -31.30
CA VAL A 1137 -1.65 10.90 -30.92
C VAL A 1137 -1.02 10.16 -29.73
N MET A 1138 -1.80 9.77 -28.72
CA MET A 1138 -1.33 8.96 -27.59
C MET A 1138 -0.83 7.59 -28.08
N ASN A 1139 -1.56 6.95 -28.99
CA ASN A 1139 -1.20 5.66 -29.59
C ASN A 1139 0.08 5.75 -30.43
N GLN A 1140 0.31 6.87 -31.12
CA GLN A 1140 1.58 7.14 -31.81
C GLN A 1140 2.72 7.24 -30.79
N VAL A 1141 2.60 8.14 -29.80
CA VAL A 1141 3.63 8.35 -28.76
C VAL A 1141 3.94 7.05 -28.01
N CYS A 1142 2.92 6.29 -27.62
CA CYS A 1142 3.08 5.00 -26.95
C CYS A 1142 3.99 4.04 -27.74
N ARG A 1143 3.81 3.94 -29.06
CA ARG A 1143 4.64 3.07 -29.92
C ARG A 1143 6.04 3.61 -30.10
N GLU A 1144 6.18 4.91 -30.36
CA GLU A 1144 7.49 5.59 -30.45
C GLU A 1144 8.32 5.33 -29.19
N GLN A 1145 7.75 5.58 -28.00
CA GLN A 1145 8.46 5.42 -26.73
C GLN A 1145 8.74 3.95 -26.37
N PHE A 1146 7.94 2.99 -26.84
CA PHE A 1146 8.26 1.57 -26.70
C PHE A 1146 9.47 1.17 -27.56
N VAL A 1147 9.54 1.68 -28.80
CA VAL A 1147 10.65 1.43 -29.71
C VAL A 1147 11.93 2.07 -29.19
N GLU A 1148 11.90 3.33 -28.77
CA GLU A 1148 13.07 4.04 -28.20
C GLU A 1148 13.62 3.32 -26.96
N LEU A 1149 12.73 2.91 -26.03
CA LEU A 1149 13.10 2.17 -24.84
C LEU A 1149 13.84 0.86 -25.18
N HIS A 1150 13.24 -0.01 -25.99
CA HIS A 1150 13.81 -1.32 -26.30
C HIS A 1150 14.95 -1.28 -27.32
N SER A 1151 15.19 -0.14 -27.97
CA SER A 1151 16.39 0.10 -28.79
C SER A 1151 17.63 0.35 -27.95
N GLN A 1152 17.48 0.69 -26.66
CA GLN A 1152 18.60 0.69 -25.71
C GLN A 1152 19.09 -0.75 -25.43
N PRO A 1153 20.39 -0.94 -25.15
CA PRO A 1153 20.98 -2.26 -24.86
C PRO A 1153 20.69 -2.74 -23.42
N ILE A 1154 19.40 -2.79 -23.04
CA ILE A 1154 18.89 -2.96 -21.66
C ILE A 1154 19.52 -4.17 -20.93
N LEU A 1155 19.62 -5.33 -21.59
CA LEU A 1155 20.15 -6.55 -20.96
C LEU A 1155 21.68 -6.48 -20.77
N GLN A 1156 22.38 -5.86 -21.71
CA GLN A 1156 23.82 -5.64 -21.64
C GLN A 1156 24.15 -4.63 -20.54
N ASP A 1157 23.36 -3.55 -20.41
CA ASP A 1157 23.52 -2.54 -19.36
C ASP A 1157 23.28 -3.13 -17.96
N LEU A 1158 22.20 -3.91 -17.81
CA LEU A 1158 21.94 -4.67 -16.59
C LEU A 1158 23.10 -5.63 -16.26
N SER A 1159 23.63 -6.33 -17.25
CA SER A 1159 24.77 -7.25 -17.07
C SER A 1159 26.04 -6.50 -16.63
N ARG A 1160 26.38 -5.38 -17.29
CA ARG A 1160 27.51 -4.52 -16.92
C ARG A 1160 27.38 -4.00 -15.49
N PHE A 1161 26.20 -3.50 -15.11
CA PHE A 1161 25.90 -3.06 -13.75
C PHE A 1161 26.10 -4.18 -12.72
N MET A 1162 25.57 -5.38 -12.99
CA MET A 1162 25.71 -6.52 -12.07
C MET A 1162 27.16 -6.95 -11.90
N LEU A 1163 27.95 -7.01 -12.98
CA LEU A 1163 29.38 -7.34 -12.91
C LEU A 1163 30.15 -6.30 -12.08
N GLN A 1164 29.95 -5.01 -12.34
CA GLN A 1164 30.60 -3.93 -11.60
C GLN A 1164 30.22 -3.95 -10.10
N LYS A 1165 28.94 -4.19 -9.79
CA LYS A 1165 28.44 -4.15 -8.41
C LYS A 1165 28.78 -5.40 -7.58
N TYR A 1166 28.81 -6.58 -8.19
CA TYR A 1166 28.90 -7.84 -7.45
C TYR A 1166 30.18 -8.67 -7.69
N CYS A 1167 30.99 -8.36 -8.72
CA CYS A 1167 32.17 -9.15 -9.09
C CYS A 1167 33.52 -8.42 -8.87
N THR A 1168 33.52 -7.21 -8.31
CA THR A 1168 34.71 -6.35 -8.07
C THR A 1168 35.67 -6.84 -6.96
N HIS A 1169 35.49 -8.07 -6.45
CA HIS A 1169 36.41 -8.75 -5.54
C HIS A 1169 37.01 -10.02 -6.17
N SER A 1170 37.03 -10.13 -7.51
CA SER A 1170 37.38 -11.37 -8.22
C SER A 1170 38.12 -11.14 -9.55
N LEU A 1171 38.64 -9.93 -9.77
CA LEU A 1171 39.53 -9.54 -10.86
C LEU A 1171 40.81 -8.94 -10.26
#